data_AF-W9TAK2-F1
#
_entry.id   AF-W9TAK2-F1
#
_cell.length_a   1.000
_cell.length_b   1.000
_cell.length_c   1.000
_cell.angle_alpha   90.00
_cell.angle_beta   90.00
_cell.angle_gamma   90.00
#
_symmetry.space_group_name_H-M   'P 1'
#
loop_
_entity.id
_entity.type
_entity.pdbx_description
1 polymer ?
#
loop_
_entity_poly.entity_id
_entity_poly.type
_entity_poly.pdbx_seq_one_letter_code
_entity_poly.pdbx_strand_id
1 'polypeptide(L)'
;MPTSWWINFGSYVPGGKLTNTYYKLNSSVESVPELVGFTGFGTLGGGNLTVDVAGDAGMLAPRGSVTNDAPRSQGLVLAVGSTGRVTADGELLLTGGGDLNLHIGGDLNPSLQARMHAGTGDQQNMNLAGVLTNLRGTLQLNAGALGGVALRYGSTVFDHDAKETRAYDPFTSTKGNASGGPVLMLGDAVASLNARGDLVLSGTGDPGRVSTPTGPTYDYNGRQYATAGRNNYTATPSGVSVGGAVSWFSLWTENTAINLFSAGGNLTPSTQLGDAQRTDKGPHNYTSTGGRFAYPSQLSTVAANGSIYMGASAFGSNSISTTDSLLLAPSSNGSLLMLAGDSIYAGGYAINQSGAGIDVVPTPLQPAFALFTNATTIGVSNLSADAIRPIGQEGTQSLFAFGPATTVGAAWGSAEPARFYAADGDIVGLRTGEILEFTLGGRQGQTWYESAGPVWMMAGRDIVASGTPLGESTSLPQAIVRTLTNNTGSGTSTGNLFVHNDPNDVSIVSAGRDILYSSFNVAGPGTLEISAGRNILMADRASVTSLGPVVPGDSRPGASIVMQAGFGEHGADYLGFARRYLDPANLADPAMALADQDGKVAYTYEAELIEWLEQRYGFAGDAEQALAFYAALPAEQQRIFARQLYFAELREGGREYNDADGPRLGSYLRGRNAIAALFPSHDVAGNPVAYGGEILMYGGAGVHTDVGGDIQMLTPGGAQTLGVEGEAPPSTAGVITRGQGDIQLYSLGSILLGQSRIMTTFGGDILAWSAEGDINAGRGSKTTVVYTPPRRVYDAWGNVTLSPTVPSTGAGIATLNPIAEVPPGDIDLLAPLGTIDAGEAGIRVSGNVNIAALQVVNAANIQVQGEATGIPVVAAVNTGALTSASSAASTVPRWWTRWCAKAAASAGPRCSACRCWDSAMSAWNRAARKPAARRATGLPAVCRYWVPASWMSGPWTSSPKRSGAG
;
A
#
# COMPACT_ATOMS: atom_id res chain seq x y z
N MET A 1 18.61 34.63 -11.40
CA MET A 1 19.30 34.66 -12.72
C MET A 1 18.27 35.09 -13.75
N PRO A 2 18.60 35.86 -14.79
CA PRO A 2 17.65 36.14 -15.88
C PRO A 2 17.31 34.84 -16.61
N THR A 3 16.03 34.67 -16.96
CA THR A 3 15.51 33.52 -17.71
C THR A 3 14.83 33.96 -18.99
N SER A 4 14.79 33.08 -19.99
CA SER A 4 14.00 33.27 -21.20
C SER A 4 13.75 31.93 -21.88
N TRP A 5 12.62 31.80 -22.58
CA TRP A 5 12.24 30.61 -23.34
C TRP A 5 11.48 30.99 -24.61
N TRP A 6 11.66 30.18 -25.65
CA TRP A 6 11.01 30.28 -26.96
C TRP A 6 11.13 28.92 -27.67
N ILE A 7 10.32 28.67 -28.70
CA ILE A 7 10.54 27.52 -29.60
C ILE A 7 11.69 27.88 -30.56
N ASN A 8 12.70 27.02 -30.72
CA ASN A 8 13.75 27.28 -31.71
C ASN A 8 13.25 27.05 -33.14
N PHE A 9 13.17 28.12 -33.93
CA PHE A 9 12.68 28.10 -35.32
C PHE A 9 13.75 27.64 -36.33
N GLY A 10 15.02 27.60 -35.94
CA GLY A 10 16.14 27.25 -36.81
C GLY A 10 17.45 27.88 -36.33
N SER A 11 18.45 27.06 -36.02
CA SER A 11 19.80 27.48 -35.66
C SER A 11 20.82 26.45 -36.14
N TYR A 12 22.00 26.90 -36.55
CA TYR A 12 23.13 25.99 -36.75
C TYR A 12 23.79 25.67 -35.41
N VAL A 13 24.07 24.39 -35.15
CA VAL A 13 24.77 23.90 -33.96
C VAL A 13 25.93 22.97 -34.36
N PRO A 14 26.94 22.76 -33.50
CA PRO A 14 28.02 21.81 -33.76
C PRO A 14 27.49 20.40 -34.02
N GLY A 15 27.97 19.77 -35.09
CA GLY A 15 27.54 18.43 -35.49
C GLY A 15 27.97 17.33 -34.52
N GLY A 16 27.22 16.24 -34.49
CA GLY A 16 27.53 15.03 -33.73
C GLY A 16 28.42 14.04 -34.47
N LYS A 17 28.93 13.06 -33.72
CA LYS A 17 29.68 11.91 -34.29
C LYS A 17 28.88 11.14 -35.33
N LEU A 18 27.55 11.05 -35.18
CA LEU A 18 26.64 10.40 -36.12
C LEU A 18 26.70 11.08 -37.50
N THR A 19 26.56 12.40 -37.55
CA THR A 19 26.62 13.19 -38.80
C THR A 19 28.00 13.07 -39.47
N ASN A 20 29.09 13.11 -38.69
CA ASN A 20 30.43 12.84 -39.25
C ASN A 20 30.57 11.39 -39.77
N THR A 21 29.96 10.40 -39.12
CA THR A 21 29.96 9.00 -39.59
C THR A 21 29.15 8.83 -40.87
N TYR A 22 27.98 9.48 -40.98
CA TYR A 22 27.15 9.49 -42.19
C TYR A 22 27.91 10.05 -43.40
N TYR A 23 28.61 11.19 -43.24
CA TYR A 23 29.47 11.76 -44.27
C TYR A 23 30.84 11.07 -44.42
N LYS A 24 31.10 9.99 -43.66
CA LYS A 24 32.35 9.21 -43.64
C LYS A 24 33.60 10.06 -43.37
N LEU A 25 33.45 11.14 -42.61
CA LEU A 25 34.52 12.02 -42.22
C LEU A 25 35.38 11.38 -41.13
N ASN A 26 36.69 11.56 -41.22
CA ASN A 26 37.61 11.06 -40.20
C ASN A 26 37.51 11.90 -38.91
N SER A 27 38.08 11.39 -37.81
CA SER A 27 38.10 12.06 -36.50
C SER A 27 39.04 13.27 -36.41
N SER A 28 39.48 13.81 -37.55
CA SER A 28 40.31 15.02 -37.67
C SER A 28 39.62 16.13 -38.46
N VAL A 29 38.39 15.93 -38.93
CA VAL A 29 37.54 16.98 -39.50
C VAL A 29 36.61 17.53 -38.41
N GLU A 30 36.54 18.85 -38.30
CA GLU A 30 35.57 19.57 -37.46
C GLU A 30 34.14 19.17 -37.85
N SER A 31 33.21 19.07 -36.89
CA SER A 31 31.93 18.42 -37.14
C SER A 31 30.99 19.26 -38.01
N VAL A 32 30.35 18.59 -38.99
CA VAL A 32 29.47 19.25 -39.96
C VAL A 32 28.30 19.92 -39.23
N PRO A 33 28.14 21.25 -39.32
CA PRO A 33 27.09 21.96 -38.58
C PRO A 33 25.70 21.44 -38.91
N GLU A 34 24.94 21.09 -37.88
CA GLU A 34 23.56 20.62 -37.99
C GLU A 34 22.61 21.81 -37.91
N LEU A 35 21.64 21.88 -38.83
CA LEU A 35 20.52 22.81 -38.73
C LEU A 35 19.45 22.16 -37.84
N VAL A 36 19.27 22.70 -36.63
CA VAL A 36 18.25 22.25 -35.66
C VAL A 36 17.16 23.30 -35.50
N GLY A 37 15.91 22.87 -35.46
CA GLY A 37 14.75 23.75 -35.36
C GLY A 37 13.45 22.97 -35.47
N PHE A 38 12.33 23.69 -35.39
CA PHE A 38 11.00 23.12 -35.50
C PHE A 38 10.73 22.50 -36.90
N THR A 39 10.26 21.25 -36.91
CA THR A 39 9.97 20.46 -38.12
C THR A 39 8.52 19.97 -38.13
N GLY A 40 7.57 20.87 -38.37
CA GLY A 40 6.14 20.59 -38.36
C GLY A 40 5.29 21.77 -38.86
N PHE A 41 4.04 21.83 -38.41
CA PHE A 41 3.13 22.97 -38.66
C PHE A 41 2.86 23.73 -37.36
N GLY A 42 2.99 25.06 -37.35
CA GLY A 42 2.79 25.79 -36.09
C GLY A 42 2.73 27.30 -36.16
N THR A 43 2.00 27.87 -35.20
CA THR A 43 1.89 29.32 -34.94
C THR A 43 3.03 29.75 -34.02
N LEU A 44 4.23 29.78 -34.60
CA LEU A 44 5.50 29.87 -33.87
C LEU A 44 5.71 31.15 -33.04
N GLY A 45 5.00 32.25 -33.39
CA GLY A 45 4.95 33.49 -32.59
C GLY A 45 3.68 33.65 -31.74
N GLY A 46 2.82 32.63 -31.68
CA GLY A 46 1.45 32.69 -31.14
C GLY A 46 0.38 32.87 -32.21
N GLY A 47 -0.88 32.80 -31.78
CA GLY A 47 -2.07 32.65 -32.62
C GLY A 47 -2.57 31.20 -32.66
N ASN A 48 -3.83 31.02 -33.05
CA ASN A 48 -4.49 29.71 -33.01
C ASN A 48 -4.11 28.85 -34.23
N LEU A 49 -3.90 27.56 -34.01
CA LEU A 49 -3.66 26.54 -35.03
C LEU A 49 -4.87 25.63 -35.12
N THR A 50 -5.51 25.54 -36.29
CA THR A 50 -6.57 24.56 -36.56
C THR A 50 -6.14 23.65 -37.70
N VAL A 51 -6.30 22.34 -37.52
CA VAL A 51 -5.95 21.30 -38.50
C VAL A 51 -7.11 20.30 -38.58
N ASP A 52 -7.73 20.21 -39.75
CA ASP A 52 -8.87 19.31 -40.00
C ASP A 52 -8.48 18.27 -41.06
N VAL A 53 -8.63 16.98 -40.74
CA VAL A 53 -8.33 15.86 -41.63
C VAL A 53 -9.57 14.97 -41.75
N ALA A 54 -10.09 14.78 -42.97
CA ALA A 54 -11.35 14.07 -43.19
C ALA A 54 -11.27 12.54 -43.02
N GLY A 55 -10.07 11.96 -43.12
CA GLY A 55 -9.79 10.53 -42.92
C GLY A 55 -8.69 10.34 -41.87
N ASP A 56 -7.85 9.34 -42.05
CA ASP A 56 -6.72 9.04 -41.16
C ASP A 56 -5.58 10.07 -41.27
N ALA A 57 -4.80 10.22 -40.20
CA ALA A 57 -3.67 11.15 -40.13
C ALA A 57 -2.40 10.53 -39.53
N GLY A 58 -1.26 11.20 -39.76
CA GLY A 58 0.03 10.83 -39.17
C GLY A 58 0.70 9.62 -39.85
N MET A 59 1.08 8.62 -39.07
CA MET A 59 1.76 7.40 -39.49
C MET A 59 0.84 6.46 -40.28
N LEU A 60 0.65 6.76 -41.57
CA LEU A 60 -0.09 5.91 -42.51
C LEU A 60 0.79 4.81 -43.12
N ALA A 61 2.09 5.06 -43.31
CA ALA A 61 3.05 4.11 -43.86
C ALA A 61 4.41 4.19 -43.14
N PRO A 62 5.15 3.07 -43.01
CA PRO A 62 6.46 3.06 -42.35
C PRO A 62 7.47 3.96 -43.06
N ARG A 63 8.29 4.66 -42.29
CA ARG A 63 9.38 5.54 -42.76
C ARG A 63 10.63 5.31 -41.93
N GLY A 64 11.80 5.51 -42.55
CA GLY A 64 13.10 5.34 -41.90
C GLY A 64 14.07 4.50 -42.74
N SER A 65 15.03 3.90 -42.05
CA SER A 65 15.93 2.81 -42.47
C SER A 65 16.22 1.98 -41.22
N VAL A 66 16.59 0.70 -41.38
CA VAL A 66 17.14 -0.10 -40.26
C VAL A 66 18.59 0.26 -39.93
N THR A 67 19.21 1.12 -40.75
CA THR A 67 20.48 1.77 -40.44
C THR A 67 20.20 3.12 -39.74
N ASN A 68 20.83 3.34 -38.59
CA ASN A 68 20.56 4.47 -37.67
C ASN A 68 21.12 5.83 -38.15
N ASP A 69 21.01 6.11 -39.45
CA ASP A 69 21.63 7.25 -40.11
C ASP A 69 20.80 8.54 -39.96
N ALA A 70 19.47 8.44 -40.03
CA ALA A 70 18.53 9.53 -39.73
C ALA A 70 17.09 8.97 -39.50
N PRO A 71 16.55 9.00 -38.27
CA PRO A 71 15.15 8.63 -38.02
C PRO A 71 14.20 9.69 -38.60
N ARG A 72 13.10 9.24 -39.22
CA ARG A 72 12.08 10.11 -39.85
C ARG A 72 10.72 9.42 -39.86
N SER A 73 9.64 10.18 -39.75
CA SER A 73 8.27 9.67 -39.65
C SER A 73 7.27 10.48 -40.48
N GLN A 74 6.01 10.03 -40.51
CA GLN A 74 4.84 10.83 -40.88
C GLN A 74 4.00 11.28 -39.67
N GLY A 75 4.38 10.90 -38.44
CA GLY A 75 3.72 11.34 -37.20
C GLY A 75 3.59 12.86 -37.14
N LEU A 76 2.43 13.34 -36.68
CA LEU A 76 2.11 14.77 -36.72
C LEU A 76 2.96 15.55 -35.72
N VAL A 77 3.63 16.60 -36.18
CA VAL A 77 4.33 17.58 -35.34
C VAL A 77 3.61 18.92 -35.46
N LEU A 78 2.89 19.31 -34.41
CA LEU A 78 2.09 20.54 -34.36
C LEU A 78 2.54 21.41 -33.18
N ALA A 79 2.55 22.73 -33.35
CA ALA A 79 2.95 23.65 -32.28
C ALA A 79 2.18 24.98 -32.24
N VAL A 80 1.77 25.40 -31.05
CA VAL A 80 1.45 26.79 -30.74
C VAL A 80 2.58 27.37 -29.88
N GLY A 81 3.22 28.43 -30.37
CA GLY A 81 4.38 29.05 -29.75
C GLY A 81 4.04 30.14 -28.75
N SER A 82 4.77 30.18 -27.64
CA SER A 82 4.86 31.34 -26.75
C SER A 82 6.34 31.62 -26.45
N THR A 83 6.66 32.88 -26.23
CA THR A 83 7.97 33.34 -25.75
C THR A 83 7.77 34.01 -24.40
N GLY A 84 8.73 33.83 -23.48
CA GLY A 84 8.72 34.53 -22.21
C GLY A 84 10.12 34.83 -21.70
N ARG A 85 10.24 35.79 -20.78
CA ARG A 85 11.49 36.15 -20.11
C ARG A 85 11.24 36.86 -18.78
N VAL A 86 12.19 36.74 -17.86
CA VAL A 86 12.27 37.59 -16.66
C VAL A 86 13.21 38.76 -16.93
N THR A 87 12.77 39.99 -16.64
CA THR A 87 13.58 41.21 -16.81
C THR A 87 14.67 41.33 -15.74
N ALA A 88 15.56 42.32 -15.87
CA ALA A 88 16.56 42.62 -14.84
C ALA A 88 15.90 43.00 -13.49
N ASP A 89 14.70 43.59 -13.55
CA ASP A 89 13.92 44.06 -12.40
C ASP A 89 12.98 42.98 -11.82
N GLY A 90 12.98 41.77 -12.39
CA GLY A 90 12.18 40.62 -11.93
C GLY A 90 10.79 40.48 -12.56
N GLU A 91 10.40 41.36 -13.48
CA GLU A 91 9.10 41.29 -14.18
C GLU A 91 9.06 40.10 -15.16
N LEU A 92 7.97 39.33 -15.15
CA LEU A 92 7.74 38.24 -16.09
C LEU A 92 7.01 38.74 -17.35
N LEU A 93 7.74 38.93 -18.44
CA LEU A 93 7.18 39.32 -19.74
C LEU A 93 6.82 38.10 -20.58
N LEU A 94 5.57 38.03 -21.05
CA LEU A 94 5.01 36.90 -21.80
C LEU A 94 4.41 37.36 -23.14
N THR A 95 4.67 36.63 -24.22
CA THR A 95 4.12 36.89 -25.56
C THR A 95 3.73 35.61 -26.29
N GLY A 96 2.85 35.71 -27.28
CA GLY A 96 2.29 34.56 -28.00
C GLY A 96 1.38 33.68 -27.12
N GLY A 97 1.23 32.41 -27.50
CA GLY A 97 0.15 31.52 -27.06
C GLY A 97 -1.04 31.54 -28.02
N GLY A 98 -2.02 30.67 -27.78
CA GLY A 98 -3.21 30.45 -28.60
C GLY A 98 -3.73 29.02 -28.46
N ASP A 99 -4.82 28.69 -29.16
CA ASP A 99 -5.42 27.36 -29.11
C ASP A 99 -4.94 26.46 -30.27
N LEU A 100 -4.75 25.17 -29.98
CA LEU A 100 -4.41 24.12 -30.94
C LEU A 100 -5.61 23.18 -31.07
N ASN A 101 -6.31 23.23 -32.19
CA ASN A 101 -7.46 22.37 -32.50
C ASN A 101 -7.10 21.38 -33.62
N LEU A 102 -7.11 20.08 -33.32
CA LEU A 102 -6.88 19.00 -34.29
C LEU A 102 -8.11 18.09 -34.38
N HIS A 103 -8.75 18.07 -35.55
CA HIS A 103 -9.88 17.18 -35.85
C HIS A 103 -9.46 16.14 -36.89
N ILE A 104 -9.70 14.86 -36.58
CA ILE A 104 -9.40 13.73 -37.46
C ILE A 104 -10.69 12.91 -37.61
N GLY A 105 -11.15 12.75 -38.85
CA GLY A 105 -12.36 11.99 -39.16
C GLY A 105 -12.15 10.49 -38.95
N GLY A 106 -11.02 9.98 -39.42
CA GLY A 106 -10.51 8.64 -39.11
C GLY A 106 -9.57 8.65 -37.90
N ASP A 107 -8.50 7.87 -37.98
CA ASP A 107 -7.61 7.59 -36.84
C ASP A 107 -6.28 8.37 -36.92
N LEU A 108 -5.70 8.68 -35.76
CA LEU A 108 -4.31 9.13 -35.66
C LEU A 108 -3.39 7.92 -35.57
N ASN A 109 -2.42 7.82 -36.48
CA ASN A 109 -1.41 6.76 -36.53
C ASN A 109 -1.96 5.30 -36.61
N PRO A 110 -3.00 4.99 -37.42
CA PRO A 110 -3.66 3.67 -37.42
C PRO A 110 -2.77 2.51 -37.87
N SER A 111 -1.80 2.77 -38.75
CA SER A 111 -1.04 1.70 -39.41
C SER A 111 -0.07 1.04 -38.44
N LEU A 112 -0.45 -0.11 -37.86
CA LEU A 112 0.40 -0.89 -36.96
C LEU A 112 1.78 -1.19 -37.57
N GLN A 113 1.86 -1.43 -38.89
CA GLN A 113 3.12 -1.61 -39.61
C GLN A 113 3.97 -0.32 -39.70
N ALA A 114 3.35 0.86 -39.64
CA ALA A 114 4.06 2.13 -39.53
C ALA A 114 4.52 2.43 -38.09
N ARG A 115 3.81 1.90 -37.08
CA ARG A 115 4.21 1.99 -35.66
C ARG A 115 5.37 1.06 -35.32
N MET A 116 5.31 -0.18 -35.80
CA MET A 116 6.28 -1.24 -35.52
C MET A 116 7.59 -1.08 -36.31
N HIS A 117 8.72 -1.07 -35.61
CA HIS A 117 10.05 -1.13 -36.24
C HIS A 117 10.46 -2.58 -36.52
N ALA A 118 10.64 -2.93 -37.79
CA ALA A 118 11.00 -4.29 -38.19
C ALA A 118 12.47 -4.62 -37.82
N GLY A 119 12.66 -5.66 -37.01
CA GLY A 119 13.97 -6.28 -36.75
C GLY A 119 14.56 -6.09 -35.35
N THR A 120 14.03 -5.16 -34.54
CA THR A 120 14.47 -4.90 -33.15
C THR A 120 13.26 -4.75 -32.24
N GLY A 121 12.92 -5.85 -31.52
CA GLY A 121 11.63 -6.09 -30.88
C GLY A 121 10.94 -4.86 -30.28
N ASP A 122 9.89 -4.41 -30.96
CA ASP A 122 8.87 -3.43 -30.57
C ASP A 122 9.38 -2.08 -30.01
N GLN A 123 10.64 -1.72 -30.23
CA GLN A 123 11.24 -0.48 -29.70
C GLN A 123 10.82 0.78 -30.46
N GLN A 124 9.63 1.32 -30.14
CA GLN A 124 9.13 2.57 -30.72
C GLN A 124 9.85 3.80 -30.12
N ASN A 125 10.13 4.80 -30.96
CA ASN A 125 10.63 6.11 -30.55
C ASN A 125 9.43 7.06 -30.54
N MET A 126 8.97 7.50 -29.36
CA MET A 126 7.63 8.09 -29.26
C MET A 126 7.55 9.49 -29.89
N ASN A 127 8.67 10.22 -29.97
CA ASN A 127 8.77 11.46 -30.76
C ASN A 127 8.46 11.24 -32.26
N LEU A 128 8.62 10.02 -32.79
CA LEU A 128 8.28 9.68 -34.18
C LEU A 128 6.78 9.39 -34.37
N ALA A 129 6.02 9.08 -33.31
CA ALA A 129 4.57 8.94 -33.42
C ALA A 129 3.87 10.30 -33.56
N GLY A 130 4.44 11.34 -32.96
CA GLY A 130 4.02 12.73 -33.13
C GLY A 130 4.37 13.55 -31.89
N VAL A 131 4.42 14.88 -32.05
CA VAL A 131 4.66 15.80 -30.94
C VAL A 131 3.68 16.96 -31.05
N LEU A 132 2.91 17.20 -29.99
CA LEU A 132 1.92 18.27 -29.94
C LEU A 132 2.31 19.25 -28.84
N THR A 133 2.72 20.45 -29.26
CA THR A 133 3.23 21.50 -28.38
C THR A 133 2.20 22.60 -28.22
N ASN A 134 1.83 22.95 -26.99
CA ASN A 134 1.21 24.24 -26.71
C ASN A 134 1.85 24.86 -25.46
N LEU A 135 2.51 26.01 -25.62
CA LEU A 135 3.18 26.70 -24.53
C LEU A 135 2.28 27.67 -23.73
N ARG A 136 1.12 28.06 -24.28
CA ARG A 136 0.03 28.73 -23.53
C ARG A 136 -1.29 28.69 -24.31
N GLY A 137 -2.36 28.20 -23.70
CA GLY A 137 -3.71 28.16 -24.27
C GLY A 137 -4.34 26.77 -24.14
N THR A 138 -5.32 26.43 -24.98
CA THR A 138 -5.90 25.08 -25.00
C THR A 138 -5.32 24.22 -26.12
N LEU A 139 -5.30 22.90 -25.93
CA LEU A 139 -5.01 21.90 -26.95
C LEU A 139 -6.19 20.93 -26.99
N GLN A 140 -6.98 20.98 -28.05
CA GLN A 140 -8.09 20.05 -28.26
C GLN A 140 -7.77 19.12 -29.43
N LEU A 141 -7.94 17.82 -29.21
CA LEU A 141 -7.69 16.80 -30.22
C LEU A 141 -8.85 15.81 -30.23
N ASN A 142 -9.47 15.61 -31.40
CA ASN A 142 -10.62 14.73 -31.57
C ASN A 142 -10.37 13.76 -32.75
N ALA A 143 -10.51 12.45 -32.53
CA ALA A 143 -10.27 11.43 -33.57
C ALA A 143 -11.25 10.25 -33.50
N GLY A 144 -11.13 9.31 -34.46
CA GLY A 144 -11.61 7.93 -34.33
C GLY A 144 -10.90 7.22 -33.18
N ALA A 145 -9.66 6.79 -33.40
CA ALA A 145 -8.74 6.30 -32.38
C ALA A 145 -7.41 7.09 -32.37
N LEU A 146 -6.70 7.08 -31.24
CA LEU A 146 -5.33 7.61 -31.11
C LEU A 146 -4.36 6.43 -30.92
N GLY A 147 -3.64 6.06 -31.98
CA GLY A 147 -2.76 4.90 -31.94
C GLY A 147 -3.58 3.60 -31.88
N GLY A 148 -3.53 2.89 -30.76
CA GLY A 148 -4.36 1.71 -30.49
C GLY A 148 -3.69 0.66 -29.61
N VAL A 149 -4.51 -0.17 -28.97
CA VAL A 149 -4.14 -1.12 -27.91
C VAL A 149 -4.37 -2.55 -28.41
N ALA A 150 -3.30 -3.23 -28.83
CA ALA A 150 -3.41 -4.61 -29.31
C ALA A 150 -3.56 -5.58 -28.12
N LEU A 151 -4.80 -5.93 -27.78
CA LEU A 151 -5.16 -6.83 -26.68
C LEU A 151 -4.54 -8.23 -26.82
N ARG A 152 -4.17 -8.84 -25.68
CA ARG A 152 -3.57 -10.17 -25.60
C ARG A 152 -4.45 -11.14 -24.80
N TYR A 153 -4.67 -12.32 -25.36
CA TYR A 153 -5.53 -13.37 -24.82
C TYR A 153 -4.74 -14.68 -24.67
N GLY A 154 -5.09 -15.49 -23.67
CA GLY A 154 -4.45 -16.78 -23.41
C GLY A 154 -4.65 -17.24 -21.97
N SER A 155 -4.31 -18.50 -21.67
CA SER A 155 -4.48 -19.10 -20.33
C SER A 155 -3.17 -19.23 -19.55
N THR A 156 -2.17 -18.38 -19.83
CA THR A 156 -0.84 -18.45 -19.20
C THR A 156 -0.44 -17.13 -18.51
N VAL A 157 0.47 -17.23 -17.54
CA VAL A 157 1.06 -16.08 -16.82
C VAL A 157 1.73 -15.06 -17.75
N PHE A 158 2.13 -15.44 -18.96
CA PHE A 158 2.71 -14.52 -19.94
C PHE A 158 1.65 -13.70 -20.69
N ASP A 159 0.41 -14.19 -20.73
CA ASP A 159 -0.72 -13.56 -21.41
C ASP A 159 -1.52 -12.63 -20.50
N HIS A 160 -1.44 -12.83 -19.18
CA HIS A 160 -2.12 -12.03 -18.15
C HIS A 160 -1.21 -11.08 -17.36
N ASP A 161 -1.78 -10.03 -16.78
CA ASP A 161 -1.13 -9.03 -15.91
C ASP A 161 -0.13 -9.69 -14.93
N ALA A 162 1.04 -9.07 -14.75
CA ALA A 162 2.11 -9.58 -13.89
C ALA A 162 1.73 -9.76 -12.40
N LYS A 163 0.62 -9.16 -11.97
CA LYS A 163 0.06 -9.24 -10.62
C LYS A 163 -1.33 -9.90 -10.58
N GLU A 164 -1.81 -10.50 -11.67
CA GLU A 164 -2.99 -11.38 -11.63
C GLU A 164 -2.66 -12.68 -10.87
N THR A 165 -3.47 -12.98 -9.86
CA THR A 165 -3.29 -14.11 -8.92
C THR A 165 -4.47 -15.09 -8.91
N ARG A 166 -5.59 -14.73 -9.58
CA ARG A 166 -6.75 -15.58 -9.80
C ARG A 166 -6.49 -16.56 -10.95
N ALA A 167 -7.48 -17.40 -11.27
CA ALA A 167 -7.39 -18.30 -12.42
C ALA A 167 -7.44 -17.50 -13.74
N TYR A 168 -6.50 -17.78 -14.65
CA TYR A 168 -6.40 -17.11 -15.96
C TYR A 168 -7.55 -17.51 -16.90
N ASP A 169 -8.39 -16.54 -17.27
CA ASP A 169 -9.42 -16.71 -18.30
C ASP A 169 -8.81 -16.48 -19.70
N PRO A 170 -8.87 -17.45 -20.63
CA PRO A 170 -8.40 -17.26 -22.00
C PRO A 170 -9.23 -16.26 -22.83
N PHE A 171 -10.42 -15.84 -22.37
CA PHE A 171 -11.30 -14.92 -23.11
C PHE A 171 -11.29 -13.47 -22.59
N THR A 172 -10.77 -13.23 -21.38
CA THR A 172 -10.55 -11.87 -20.84
C THR A 172 -9.11 -11.44 -21.11
N SER A 173 -8.92 -10.18 -21.49
CA SER A 173 -7.59 -9.61 -21.75
C SER A 173 -7.19 -8.67 -20.62
N THR A 174 -6.17 -9.05 -19.85
CA THR A 174 -5.60 -8.20 -18.78
C THR A 174 -4.32 -7.48 -19.24
N LYS A 175 -4.08 -7.45 -20.56
CA LYS A 175 -2.91 -6.82 -21.22
C LYS A 175 -3.23 -6.29 -22.62
N GLY A 176 -2.66 -5.14 -22.97
CA GLY A 176 -2.54 -4.67 -24.34
C GLY A 176 -1.11 -4.27 -24.70
N ASN A 177 -0.75 -4.33 -25.99
CA ASN A 177 0.43 -3.68 -26.55
C ASN A 177 -0.02 -2.33 -27.15
N ALA A 178 0.06 -1.27 -26.34
CA ALA A 178 -0.37 0.08 -26.67
C ALA A 178 0.71 0.82 -27.45
N SER A 179 0.34 1.45 -28.57
CA SER A 179 1.31 2.10 -29.46
C SER A 179 0.75 3.26 -30.28
N GLY A 180 1.61 4.20 -30.67
CA GLY A 180 1.29 5.27 -31.62
C GLY A 180 0.59 6.50 -31.05
N GLY A 181 0.58 6.68 -29.74
CA GLY A 181 0.12 7.92 -29.13
C GLY A 181 1.04 9.10 -29.49
N PRO A 182 0.55 10.35 -29.47
CA PRO A 182 1.42 11.52 -29.53
C PRO A 182 2.23 11.65 -28.23
N VAL A 183 3.28 12.48 -28.29
CA VAL A 183 3.93 13.06 -27.11
C VAL A 183 3.43 14.49 -26.92
N LEU A 184 3.00 14.84 -25.70
CA LEU A 184 2.56 16.21 -25.38
C LEU A 184 3.73 17.06 -24.85
N MET A 185 3.77 18.32 -25.26
CA MET A 185 4.75 19.32 -24.79
C MET A 185 4.00 20.57 -24.33
N LEU A 186 3.55 20.57 -23.08
CA LEU A 186 2.67 21.60 -22.53
C LEU A 186 3.46 22.62 -21.71
N GLY A 187 3.19 23.90 -21.91
CA GLY A 187 3.54 24.96 -20.96
C GLY A 187 2.37 25.25 -20.03
N ASP A 188 1.96 26.51 -19.99
CA ASP A 188 0.77 27.00 -19.27
C ASP A 188 -0.51 26.69 -20.07
N ALA A 189 -0.81 25.40 -20.25
CA ALA A 189 -1.79 24.92 -21.21
C ALA A 189 -2.57 23.68 -20.74
N VAL A 190 -3.85 23.61 -21.12
CA VAL A 190 -4.73 22.46 -20.88
C VAL A 190 -4.86 21.65 -22.16
N ALA A 191 -4.55 20.35 -22.10
CA ALA A 191 -4.76 19.41 -23.20
C ALA A 191 -5.97 18.50 -22.96
N SER A 192 -6.82 18.35 -23.97
CA SER A 192 -7.98 17.46 -23.99
C SER A 192 -7.95 16.61 -25.25
N LEU A 193 -7.69 15.31 -25.08
CA LEU A 193 -7.59 14.31 -26.15
C LEU A 193 -8.81 13.40 -26.08
N ASN A 194 -9.62 13.37 -27.16
CA ASN A 194 -10.86 12.63 -27.25
C ASN A 194 -10.80 11.61 -28.39
N ALA A 195 -11.14 10.36 -28.09
CA ALA A 195 -11.24 9.26 -29.04
C ALA A 195 -12.63 8.59 -28.96
N ARG A 196 -13.11 8.09 -30.10
CA ARG A 196 -14.31 7.24 -30.18
C ARG A 196 -13.97 5.77 -29.89
N GLY A 197 -12.84 5.30 -30.41
CA GLY A 197 -12.20 4.03 -30.07
C GLY A 197 -11.01 4.22 -29.12
N ASP A 198 -9.99 3.39 -29.26
CA ASP A 198 -8.80 3.38 -28.37
C ASP A 198 -8.10 4.75 -28.27
N LEU A 199 -7.53 5.03 -27.10
CA LEU A 199 -6.75 6.23 -26.82
C LEU A 199 -5.40 5.87 -26.19
N VAL A 200 -4.33 6.01 -26.96
CA VAL A 200 -2.95 5.97 -26.45
C VAL A 200 -2.39 7.39 -26.35
N LEU A 201 -1.99 7.80 -25.15
CA LEU A 201 -1.00 8.86 -24.94
C LEU A 201 0.36 8.18 -24.76
N SER A 202 1.35 8.53 -25.60
CA SER A 202 2.65 7.87 -25.47
C SER A 202 3.51 8.45 -24.35
N GLY A 203 3.39 9.75 -24.07
CA GLY A 203 4.03 10.41 -22.93
C GLY A 203 3.84 11.92 -22.94
N THR A 204 4.35 12.60 -21.91
CA THR A 204 4.40 14.07 -21.84
C THR A 204 5.81 14.54 -21.46
N GLY A 205 6.09 15.81 -21.75
CA GLY A 205 7.37 16.47 -21.47
C GLY A 205 7.19 17.94 -21.08
N ASP A 206 8.09 18.42 -20.22
CA ASP A 206 8.13 19.80 -19.75
C ASP A 206 9.06 20.62 -20.66
N PRO A 207 8.53 21.59 -21.44
CA PRO A 207 9.32 22.33 -22.44
C PRO A 207 10.48 23.16 -21.84
N GLY A 208 10.48 23.45 -20.54
CA GLY A 208 11.58 24.15 -19.86
C GLY A 208 12.71 23.22 -19.38
N ARG A 209 12.55 21.89 -19.55
CA ARG A 209 13.45 20.84 -19.04
C ARG A 209 13.92 19.83 -20.10
N VAL A 210 13.60 20.06 -21.37
CA VAL A 210 13.99 19.20 -22.52
C VAL A 210 15.51 19.21 -22.80
N SER A 211 15.94 18.26 -23.64
CA SER A 211 17.30 18.23 -24.19
C SER A 211 17.52 19.34 -25.19
N THR A 212 18.43 20.27 -24.89
CA THR A 212 18.92 21.24 -25.87
C THR A 212 20.12 20.68 -26.66
N PRO A 213 20.33 21.11 -27.93
CA PRO A 213 21.52 20.73 -28.68
C PRO A 213 22.80 21.44 -28.21
N THR A 214 22.66 22.61 -27.57
CA THR A 214 23.75 23.46 -27.06
C THR A 214 23.28 24.28 -25.85
N GLY A 215 24.02 24.20 -24.73
CA GLY A 215 23.82 25.05 -23.56
C GLY A 215 24.75 26.29 -23.49
N PRO A 216 24.56 27.16 -22.47
CA PRO A 216 25.29 28.41 -22.34
C PRO A 216 26.77 28.22 -21.93
N THR A 217 27.67 28.96 -22.57
CA THR A 217 29.08 29.07 -22.14
C THR A 217 29.20 29.85 -20.83
N TYR A 218 30.01 29.37 -19.89
CA TYR A 218 30.19 29.98 -18.58
C TYR A 218 31.67 30.18 -18.25
N ASP A 219 32.07 31.34 -17.70
CA ASP A 219 33.43 31.53 -17.18
C ASP A 219 33.45 31.30 -15.67
N TYR A 220 34.37 30.44 -15.21
CA TYR A 220 34.61 30.20 -13.79
C TYR A 220 36.11 30.23 -13.50
N ASN A 221 36.52 31.15 -12.63
CA ASN A 221 37.90 31.40 -12.24
C ASN A 221 38.85 31.72 -13.42
N GLY A 222 38.37 32.47 -14.43
CA GLY A 222 39.17 32.85 -15.61
C GLY A 222 39.36 31.73 -16.61
N ARG A 223 38.47 30.73 -16.58
CA ARG A 223 38.44 29.59 -17.49
C ARG A 223 37.03 29.45 -18.03
N GLN A 224 36.91 29.50 -19.35
CA GLN A 224 35.66 29.22 -20.04
C GLN A 224 35.37 27.72 -20.05
N TYR A 225 34.13 27.39 -19.70
CA TYR A 225 33.50 26.08 -19.73
C TYR A 225 32.45 26.13 -20.84
N ALA A 226 32.73 25.43 -21.95
CA ALA A 226 31.84 25.34 -23.10
C ALA A 226 30.96 24.10 -22.97
N THR A 227 29.64 24.24 -23.14
CA THR A 227 28.71 23.16 -22.79
C THR A 227 28.75 22.00 -23.77
N ALA A 228 28.94 20.80 -23.21
CA ALA A 228 28.72 19.53 -23.88
C ALA A 228 27.21 19.30 -24.09
N GLY A 229 26.62 19.97 -25.09
CA GLY A 229 25.27 19.67 -25.56
C GLY A 229 25.17 18.24 -26.12
N ARG A 230 23.97 17.82 -26.53
CA ARG A 230 23.63 16.41 -26.92
C ARG A 230 24.66 15.73 -27.85
N ASN A 231 25.31 16.50 -28.73
CA ASN A 231 26.31 16.03 -29.70
C ASN A 231 27.77 16.04 -29.20
N ASN A 232 28.11 16.81 -28.16
CA ASN A 232 29.44 17.41 -28.01
C ASN A 232 30.28 16.85 -26.84
N TYR A 233 30.12 15.56 -26.53
CA TYR A 233 31.07 14.79 -25.68
C TYR A 233 32.30 14.33 -26.50
N THR A 234 32.92 15.27 -27.20
CA THR A 234 34.26 15.09 -27.78
C THR A 234 35.31 15.53 -26.76
N ALA A 235 36.23 14.63 -26.44
CA ALA A 235 37.45 15.02 -25.75
C ALA A 235 38.19 16.06 -26.59
N THR A 236 38.81 17.05 -25.94
CA THR A 236 39.78 17.93 -26.60
C THR A 236 40.93 17.12 -27.21
N PRO A 237 41.76 17.69 -28.10
CA PRO A 237 43.00 17.05 -28.56
C PRO A 237 43.97 16.64 -27.43
N SER A 238 43.77 17.17 -26.21
CA SER A 238 44.47 16.81 -24.97
C SER A 238 43.79 15.71 -24.14
N GLY A 239 42.72 15.08 -24.62
CA GLY A 239 42.01 13.98 -23.95
C GLY A 239 41.08 14.39 -22.81
N VAL A 240 40.85 15.69 -22.60
CA VAL A 240 40.09 16.21 -21.45
C VAL A 240 38.62 16.39 -21.83
N SER A 241 37.72 15.87 -20.99
CA SER A 241 36.28 16.21 -21.05
C SER A 241 36.07 17.57 -20.37
N VAL A 242 35.75 18.59 -21.16
CA VAL A 242 35.42 19.94 -20.66
C VAL A 242 34.01 19.88 -20.06
N GLY A 243 33.85 20.38 -18.83
CA GLY A 243 32.53 20.52 -18.21
C GLY A 243 31.74 21.68 -18.82
N GLY A 244 30.41 21.62 -18.71
CA GLY A 244 29.48 22.61 -19.23
C GLY A 244 28.58 23.20 -18.15
N ALA A 245 27.84 24.25 -18.48
CA ALA A 245 26.77 24.78 -17.63
C ALA A 245 25.40 24.37 -18.19
N VAL A 246 24.51 23.94 -17.29
CA VAL A 246 23.09 23.66 -17.58
C VAL A 246 22.20 24.50 -16.66
N SER A 247 21.07 24.96 -17.18
CA SER A 247 20.02 25.63 -16.40
C SER A 247 18.65 25.15 -16.86
N TRP A 248 17.67 25.12 -15.97
CA TRP A 248 16.32 24.66 -16.27
C TRP A 248 15.28 25.24 -15.30
N PHE A 249 14.03 25.20 -15.71
CA PHE A 249 12.85 25.53 -14.93
C PHE A 249 11.65 24.79 -15.52
N SER A 250 10.61 24.56 -14.73
CA SER A 250 9.35 24.06 -15.28
C SER A 250 8.62 25.18 -16.03
N LEU A 251 7.98 24.82 -17.13
CA LEU A 251 6.96 25.64 -17.79
C LEU A 251 5.53 25.20 -17.48
N TRP A 252 5.36 24.21 -16.59
CA TRP A 252 4.05 23.86 -16.04
C TRP A 252 3.65 24.83 -14.93
N THR A 253 2.35 25.12 -14.87
CA THR A 253 1.70 25.91 -13.82
C THR A 253 0.71 25.04 -13.05
N GLU A 254 0.08 25.59 -12.03
CA GLU A 254 -1.06 24.92 -11.35
C GLU A 254 -2.24 24.64 -12.30
N ASN A 255 -2.28 25.28 -13.48
CA ASN A 255 -3.33 25.14 -14.50
C ASN A 255 -2.96 24.15 -15.62
N THR A 256 -1.72 23.65 -15.69
CA THR A 256 -1.33 22.70 -16.74
C THR A 256 -1.98 21.34 -16.47
N ALA A 257 -2.82 20.89 -17.40
CA ALA A 257 -3.65 19.70 -17.24
C ALA A 257 -3.67 18.81 -18.48
N ILE A 258 -3.85 17.50 -18.28
CA ILE A 258 -4.04 16.51 -19.33
C ILE A 258 -5.36 15.75 -19.06
N ASN A 259 -6.31 15.88 -19.98
CA ASN A 259 -7.58 15.18 -19.98
C ASN A 259 -7.63 14.18 -21.15
N LEU A 260 -7.85 12.90 -20.86
CA LEU A 260 -7.91 11.83 -21.85
C LEU A 260 -9.28 11.15 -21.78
N PHE A 261 -10.02 11.13 -22.88
CA PHE A 261 -11.36 10.51 -22.96
C PHE A 261 -11.46 9.54 -24.14
N SER A 262 -11.58 8.25 -23.86
CA SER A 262 -12.03 7.24 -24.83
C SER A 262 -13.50 6.91 -24.58
N ALA A 263 -14.33 7.06 -25.62
CA ALA A 263 -15.77 6.79 -25.51
C ALA A 263 -16.11 5.30 -25.53
N GLY A 264 -15.43 4.51 -26.37
CA GLY A 264 -15.77 3.12 -26.66
C GLY A 264 -14.58 2.21 -26.97
N GLY A 265 -13.38 2.60 -26.55
CA GLY A 265 -12.17 1.78 -26.64
C GLY A 265 -11.36 1.80 -25.35
N ASN A 266 -10.17 1.22 -25.41
CA ASN A 266 -9.26 1.10 -24.28
C ASN A 266 -8.35 2.33 -24.19
N LEU A 267 -7.86 2.63 -22.99
CA LEU A 267 -7.02 3.82 -22.75
C LEU A 267 -5.66 3.44 -22.16
N THR A 268 -4.60 4.05 -22.67
CA THR A 268 -3.26 4.01 -22.09
C THR A 268 -2.74 5.45 -21.91
N PRO A 269 -2.52 5.92 -20.67
CA PRO A 269 -2.07 7.30 -20.42
C PRO A 269 -0.56 7.48 -20.58
N SER A 270 0.23 6.40 -20.65
CA SER A 270 1.67 6.45 -20.90
C SER A 270 2.17 5.13 -21.50
N THR A 271 3.06 5.21 -22.49
CA THR A 271 3.84 4.07 -22.98
C THR A 271 5.33 4.16 -22.57
N GLN A 272 5.70 5.12 -21.72
CA GLN A 272 7.09 5.59 -21.55
C GLN A 272 8.06 4.54 -21.02
N LEU A 273 7.59 3.47 -20.35
CA LEU A 273 8.44 2.33 -19.98
C LEU A 273 9.17 1.70 -21.19
N GLY A 274 8.58 1.76 -22.38
CA GLY A 274 9.22 1.29 -23.62
C GLY A 274 10.54 2.01 -23.95
N ASP A 275 10.73 3.24 -23.43
CA ASP A 275 11.98 4.00 -23.57
C ASP A 275 13.15 3.32 -22.84
N ALA A 276 12.89 2.70 -21.68
CA ALA A 276 13.92 2.09 -20.84
C ALA A 276 14.60 0.86 -21.48
N GLN A 277 14.01 0.29 -22.53
CA GLN A 277 14.63 -0.80 -23.31
C GLN A 277 15.48 -0.27 -24.48
N ARG A 278 15.38 1.00 -24.86
CA ARG A 278 16.01 1.55 -26.07
C ARG A 278 17.53 1.49 -26.03
N THR A 279 18.11 1.14 -27.17
CA THR A 279 19.58 1.05 -27.33
C THR A 279 20.22 2.40 -27.73
N ASP A 280 19.46 3.30 -28.33
CA ASP A 280 19.82 4.69 -28.63
C ASP A 280 19.58 5.61 -27.41
N LYS A 281 20.49 5.53 -26.43
CA LYS A 281 20.41 6.16 -25.10
C LYS A 281 20.57 7.69 -25.08
N GLY A 282 19.95 8.42 -26.01
CA GLY A 282 19.90 9.89 -26.01
C GLY A 282 18.59 10.38 -25.40
N PRO A 283 18.59 11.38 -24.51
CA PRO A 283 17.36 11.87 -23.88
C PRO A 283 16.35 12.37 -24.91
N HIS A 284 15.10 11.93 -24.78
CA HIS A 284 13.94 12.33 -25.58
C HIS A 284 13.03 13.29 -24.80
N ASN A 285 11.97 13.79 -25.43
CA ASN A 285 11.03 14.75 -24.83
C ASN A 285 10.32 14.20 -23.59
N TYR A 286 10.14 12.88 -23.54
CA TYR A 286 9.33 12.12 -22.59
C TYR A 286 10.18 11.18 -21.70
N THR A 287 11.51 11.29 -21.75
CA THR A 287 12.43 10.43 -20.98
C THR A 287 12.32 10.69 -19.48
N SER A 288 12.53 9.65 -18.66
CA SER A 288 12.51 9.75 -17.19
C SER A 288 13.47 10.84 -16.68
N THR A 289 12.94 11.77 -15.88
CA THR A 289 13.69 12.84 -15.22
C THR A 289 13.80 12.55 -13.73
N GLY A 290 15.02 12.46 -13.22
CA GLY A 290 15.26 12.13 -11.81
C GLY A 290 14.89 10.70 -11.37
N GLY A 291 14.39 9.83 -12.27
CA GLY A 291 13.86 8.51 -11.92
C GLY A 291 12.32 8.42 -11.94
N ARG A 292 11.67 9.41 -12.59
CA ARG A 292 10.22 9.56 -12.68
C ARG A 292 9.83 10.04 -14.08
N PHE A 293 8.76 9.47 -14.64
CA PHE A 293 8.06 10.07 -15.76
C PHE A 293 7.16 11.17 -15.21
N ALA A 294 7.67 12.41 -15.26
CA ALA A 294 6.96 13.56 -14.73
C ALA A 294 5.74 13.91 -15.59
N TYR A 295 4.63 14.26 -14.94
CA TYR A 295 3.41 14.78 -15.55
C TYR A 295 3.07 16.15 -14.96
N PRO A 296 2.26 16.98 -15.65
CA PRO A 296 1.60 18.12 -15.04
C PRO A 296 0.82 17.74 -13.78
N SER A 297 0.43 18.74 -12.99
CA SER A 297 -0.21 18.49 -11.69
C SER A 297 -1.65 17.96 -11.78
N GLN A 298 -2.27 18.03 -12.96
CA GLN A 298 -3.64 17.57 -13.19
C GLN A 298 -3.67 16.51 -14.31
N LEU A 299 -4.15 15.31 -13.99
CA LEU A 299 -4.34 14.20 -14.93
C LEU A 299 -5.72 13.55 -14.74
N SER A 300 -6.56 13.65 -15.77
CA SER A 300 -7.84 12.96 -15.86
C SER A 300 -7.81 11.94 -17.00
N THR A 301 -8.18 10.69 -16.72
CA THR A 301 -8.22 9.62 -17.71
C THR A 301 -9.54 8.85 -17.60
N VAL A 302 -10.25 8.71 -18.73
CA VAL A 302 -11.58 8.10 -18.78
C VAL A 302 -11.67 7.16 -19.98
N ALA A 303 -11.89 5.86 -19.73
CA ALA A 303 -12.24 4.86 -20.73
C ALA A 303 -13.69 4.44 -20.52
N ALA A 304 -14.64 5.23 -21.04
CA ALA A 304 -16.04 5.21 -20.61
C ALA A 304 -16.78 3.86 -20.81
N ASN A 305 -16.28 3.00 -21.70
CA ASN A 305 -16.78 1.64 -21.91
C ASN A 305 -15.65 0.59 -22.07
N GLY A 306 -14.41 0.96 -21.74
CA GLY A 306 -13.23 0.12 -21.93
C GLY A 306 -12.35 0.02 -20.70
N SER A 307 -11.23 -0.70 -20.85
CA SER A 307 -10.23 -0.88 -19.79
C SER A 307 -9.08 0.12 -19.92
N ILE A 308 -8.47 0.49 -18.77
CA ILE A 308 -7.26 1.29 -18.70
C ILE A 308 -6.05 0.37 -18.54
N TYR A 309 -5.12 0.39 -19.51
CA TYR A 309 -3.87 -0.38 -19.47
C TYR A 309 -2.69 0.53 -19.19
N MET A 310 -1.88 0.16 -18.20
CA MET A 310 -0.73 0.93 -17.70
C MET A 310 0.47 0.01 -17.43
N GLY A 311 1.65 0.60 -17.28
CA GLY A 311 2.84 -0.13 -16.84
C GLY A 311 3.25 -1.27 -17.79
N ALA A 312 3.57 -2.42 -17.20
CA ALA A 312 3.87 -3.65 -17.96
C ALA A 312 2.67 -4.15 -18.77
N SER A 313 1.45 -3.86 -18.31
CA SER A 313 0.20 -4.31 -18.93
C SER A 313 -0.24 -3.44 -20.11
N ALA A 314 0.31 -2.22 -20.26
CA ALA A 314 0.26 -1.41 -21.48
C ALA A 314 1.32 -1.79 -22.54
N PHE A 315 2.35 -2.55 -22.15
CA PHE A 315 3.43 -3.01 -23.03
C PHE A 315 3.26 -4.48 -23.45
N GLY A 316 2.29 -5.20 -22.89
CA GLY A 316 2.00 -6.60 -23.24
C GLY A 316 3.04 -7.63 -22.77
N SER A 317 3.97 -7.27 -21.89
CA SER A 317 5.06 -8.14 -21.43
C SER A 317 5.48 -7.91 -19.97
N ASN A 318 5.67 -9.01 -19.23
CA ASN A 318 6.11 -9.01 -17.82
C ASN A 318 7.62 -8.79 -17.65
N SER A 319 8.38 -8.63 -18.73
CA SER A 319 9.85 -8.51 -18.70
C SER A 319 10.36 -7.05 -18.69
N ILE A 320 9.46 -6.06 -18.59
CA ILE A 320 9.82 -4.64 -18.60
C ILE A 320 10.05 -4.11 -17.16
N SER A 321 11.05 -3.26 -16.98
CA SER A 321 11.45 -2.75 -15.67
C SER A 321 10.50 -1.65 -15.17
N THR A 322 9.65 -1.95 -14.17
CA THR A 322 8.70 -1.00 -13.55
C THR A 322 9.33 -0.08 -12.50
N THR A 323 10.63 0.23 -12.65
CA THR A 323 11.42 0.97 -11.65
C THR A 323 11.19 2.48 -11.68
N ASP A 324 11.02 3.05 -12.87
CA ASP A 324 10.61 4.45 -13.06
C ASP A 324 9.09 4.53 -13.03
N SER A 325 8.53 5.32 -12.11
CA SER A 325 7.08 5.50 -11.92
C SER A 325 6.56 6.80 -12.57
N LEU A 326 5.24 6.91 -12.71
CA LEU A 326 4.57 8.13 -13.15
C LEU A 326 4.35 9.05 -11.95
N LEU A 327 4.78 10.31 -12.03
CA LEU A 327 4.66 11.27 -10.93
C LEU A 327 4.10 12.61 -11.45
N LEU A 328 2.92 13.00 -10.96
CA LEU A 328 2.34 14.33 -11.20
C LEU A 328 3.13 15.38 -10.41
N ALA A 329 3.33 16.56 -11.01
CA ALA A 329 3.96 17.71 -10.35
C ALA A 329 3.16 18.18 -9.12
N PRO A 330 3.83 18.68 -8.06
CA PRO A 330 3.13 19.22 -6.89
C PRO A 330 2.40 20.52 -7.24
N SER A 331 1.19 20.69 -6.72
CA SER A 331 0.34 21.87 -6.95
C SER A 331 -0.78 21.97 -5.93
N SER A 332 -1.16 23.21 -5.60
CA SER A 332 -2.39 23.62 -4.93
C SER A 332 -3.64 22.98 -5.54
N ASN A 333 -3.68 22.91 -6.87
CA ASN A 333 -4.80 22.40 -7.66
C ASN A 333 -4.50 21.00 -8.23
N GLY A 334 -3.64 20.22 -7.56
CA GLY A 334 -3.23 18.90 -8.02
C GLY A 334 -4.38 17.90 -8.01
N SER A 335 -4.60 17.20 -9.13
CA SER A 335 -5.71 16.23 -9.26
C SER A 335 -5.32 15.01 -10.09
N LEU A 336 -5.71 13.83 -9.60
CA LEU A 336 -5.50 12.55 -10.25
C LEU A 336 -6.80 11.77 -10.30
N LEU A 337 -7.33 11.56 -11.51
CA LEU A 337 -8.56 10.80 -11.76
C LEU A 337 -8.36 9.77 -12.87
N MET A 338 -8.72 8.52 -12.57
CA MET A 338 -8.78 7.42 -13.53
C MET A 338 -10.12 6.70 -13.42
N LEU A 339 -10.85 6.58 -14.52
CA LEU A 339 -12.14 5.91 -14.62
C LEU A 339 -12.18 4.96 -15.81
N ALA A 340 -12.13 3.66 -15.56
CA ALA A 340 -12.47 2.62 -16.52
C ALA A 340 -13.95 2.25 -16.36
N GLY A 341 -14.66 2.06 -17.49
CA GLY A 341 -15.97 1.40 -17.48
C GLY A 341 -15.83 -0.08 -17.12
N ASP A 342 -14.83 -0.74 -17.70
CA ASP A 342 -14.41 -2.09 -17.34
C ASP A 342 -13.34 -2.03 -16.22
N SER A 343 -12.08 -2.32 -16.53
CA SER A 343 -11.05 -2.66 -15.54
C SER A 343 -9.79 -1.78 -15.64
N ILE A 344 -8.98 -1.76 -14.58
CA ILE A 344 -7.67 -1.09 -14.55
C ILE A 344 -6.55 -2.13 -14.38
N TYR A 345 -5.67 -2.24 -15.38
CA TYR A 345 -4.56 -3.19 -15.41
C TYR A 345 -3.22 -2.45 -15.41
N ALA A 346 -2.42 -2.61 -14.35
CA ALA A 346 -1.20 -1.82 -14.15
C ALA A 346 0.10 -2.64 -14.03
N GLY A 347 0.06 -3.96 -13.87
CA GLY A 347 1.27 -4.80 -13.87
C GLY A 347 2.28 -4.53 -12.75
N GLY A 348 1.85 -3.96 -11.62
CA GLY A 348 2.73 -3.55 -10.52
C GLY A 348 3.37 -2.15 -10.69
N TYR A 349 2.83 -1.32 -11.59
CA TYR A 349 3.32 0.03 -11.88
C TYR A 349 2.75 1.07 -10.92
N ALA A 350 3.60 2.03 -10.51
CA ALA A 350 3.25 3.10 -9.59
C ALA A 350 2.92 4.42 -10.30
N ILE A 351 1.86 5.07 -9.81
CA ILE A 351 1.28 6.30 -10.35
C ILE A 351 0.97 7.20 -9.15
N ASN A 352 1.72 8.29 -9.01
CA ASN A 352 1.80 9.06 -7.77
C ASN A 352 1.43 10.54 -8.00
N GLN A 353 0.78 11.16 -7.02
CA GLN A 353 0.70 12.63 -6.91
C GLN A 353 1.81 13.12 -5.98
N SER A 354 2.61 14.12 -6.38
CA SER A 354 3.73 14.60 -5.57
C SER A 354 3.27 15.48 -4.42
N GLY A 355 3.57 15.06 -3.18
CA GLY A 355 3.37 15.87 -1.98
C GLY A 355 4.54 16.81 -1.65
N ALA A 356 5.54 16.96 -2.52
CA ALA A 356 6.66 17.85 -2.25
C ALA A 356 6.25 19.34 -2.27
N GLY A 357 6.88 20.17 -1.44
CA GLY A 357 6.60 21.61 -1.40
C GLY A 357 6.78 22.26 -2.77
N ILE A 358 5.86 23.15 -3.18
CA ILE A 358 5.88 23.79 -4.51
C ILE A 358 7.18 24.60 -4.71
N ASP A 359 7.76 25.12 -3.62
CA ASP A 359 9.03 25.86 -3.57
C ASP A 359 10.26 25.02 -3.97
N VAL A 360 10.19 23.68 -3.93
CA VAL A 360 11.31 22.83 -4.34
C VAL A 360 11.48 22.74 -5.87
N VAL A 361 10.46 23.21 -6.62
CA VAL A 361 10.38 23.17 -8.09
C VAL A 361 11.01 24.44 -8.69
N PRO A 362 11.91 24.34 -9.68
CA PRO A 362 12.48 25.52 -10.32
C PRO A 362 11.47 26.16 -11.27
N THR A 363 11.28 27.47 -11.13
CA THR A 363 10.32 28.28 -11.91
C THR A 363 11.07 29.26 -12.81
N PRO A 364 10.41 29.95 -13.77
CA PRO A 364 11.05 31.01 -14.54
C PRO A 364 11.63 32.13 -13.67
N LEU A 365 11.08 32.39 -12.48
CA LEU A 365 11.59 33.37 -11.51
C LEU A 365 12.78 32.81 -10.70
N GLN A 366 12.77 31.51 -10.40
CA GLN A 366 13.80 30.81 -9.63
C GLN A 366 14.34 29.59 -10.42
N PRO A 367 15.16 29.81 -11.46
CA PRO A 367 15.71 28.73 -12.28
C PRO A 367 16.75 27.92 -11.51
N ALA A 368 16.80 26.62 -11.77
CA ALA A 368 17.89 25.75 -11.33
C ALA A 368 19.11 25.88 -12.25
N PHE A 369 20.30 25.67 -11.70
CA PHE A 369 21.59 25.83 -12.38
C PHE A 369 22.65 24.87 -11.82
N ALA A 370 23.42 24.26 -12.71
CA ALA A 370 24.64 23.54 -12.38
C ALA A 370 25.74 23.76 -13.43
N LEU A 371 26.91 24.21 -12.96
CA LEU A 371 28.16 24.20 -13.69
C LEU A 371 28.93 22.92 -13.37
N PHE A 372 29.22 22.11 -14.38
CA PHE A 372 30.16 21.01 -14.30
C PHE A 372 31.58 21.49 -14.63
N THR A 373 32.60 21.03 -13.91
CA THR A 373 34.01 21.36 -14.16
C THR A 373 34.73 20.29 -15.01
N ASN A 374 34.14 19.11 -15.11
CA ASN A 374 34.51 18.00 -15.99
C ASN A 374 33.24 17.18 -16.30
N ALA A 375 33.35 15.93 -16.76
CA ALA A 375 32.20 15.09 -17.10
C ALA A 375 31.25 14.77 -15.93
N THR A 376 31.74 14.73 -14.69
CA THR A 376 31.02 14.18 -13.52
C THR A 376 31.03 15.09 -12.28
N THR A 377 31.98 16.01 -12.14
CA THR A 377 32.06 16.93 -11.01
C THR A 377 31.25 18.20 -11.25
N ILE A 378 30.25 18.47 -10.40
CA ILE A 378 29.62 19.79 -10.27
C ILE A 378 30.60 20.69 -9.51
N GLY A 379 30.87 21.89 -10.03
CA GLY A 379 31.74 22.89 -9.41
C GLY A 379 30.97 24.01 -8.70
N VAL A 380 29.86 24.46 -9.29
CA VAL A 380 28.97 25.49 -8.74
C VAL A 380 27.53 25.13 -9.10
N SER A 381 26.60 25.26 -8.17
CA SER A 381 25.16 25.04 -8.40
C SER A 381 24.33 25.80 -7.35
N ASN A 382 23.07 26.12 -7.67
CA ASN A 382 22.09 26.62 -6.69
C ASN A 382 21.14 25.53 -6.18
N LEU A 383 21.45 24.27 -6.47
CA LEU A 383 20.69 23.08 -6.06
C LEU A 383 20.86 22.82 -4.56
N SER A 384 19.83 22.26 -3.93
CA SER A 384 19.94 21.80 -2.53
C SER A 384 20.80 20.55 -2.39
N ALA A 385 21.27 20.27 -1.18
CA ALA A 385 22.05 19.06 -0.90
C ALA A 385 21.28 17.76 -1.24
N ASP A 386 19.95 17.81 -1.10
CA ASP A 386 19.02 16.73 -1.41
C ASP A 386 18.44 16.76 -2.82
N ALA A 387 18.89 17.67 -3.69
CA ALA A 387 18.52 17.65 -5.10
C ALA A 387 19.04 16.38 -5.80
N ILE A 388 18.24 15.85 -6.74
CA ILE A 388 18.66 14.71 -7.57
C ILE A 388 19.71 15.20 -8.57
N ARG A 389 20.91 14.60 -8.53
CA ARG A 389 22.08 15.08 -9.29
C ARG A 389 21.82 15.09 -10.81
N PRO A 390 21.81 16.26 -11.50
CA PRO A 390 21.73 16.29 -12.95
C PRO A 390 22.93 15.58 -13.57
N ILE A 391 22.74 14.78 -14.62
CA ILE A 391 23.86 14.32 -15.45
C ILE A 391 24.23 15.41 -16.46
N GLY A 392 25.48 15.41 -16.92
CA GLY A 392 25.97 16.39 -17.91
C GLY A 392 25.43 16.18 -19.32
N GLN A 393 24.19 15.71 -19.46
CA GLN A 393 23.43 15.64 -20.71
C GLN A 393 22.06 16.28 -20.46
N GLU A 394 21.80 17.35 -21.20
CA GLU A 394 20.56 18.12 -21.15
C GLU A 394 19.37 17.22 -21.55
N GLY A 395 18.22 17.38 -20.91
CA GLY A 395 17.02 16.54 -21.09
C GLY A 395 16.82 15.44 -20.03
N THR A 396 17.39 15.61 -18.84
CA THR A 396 17.25 14.67 -17.70
C THR A 396 17.03 15.37 -16.35
N GLN A 397 16.89 16.70 -16.37
CA GLN A 397 16.87 17.55 -15.19
C GLN A 397 15.63 17.32 -14.32
N SER A 398 15.86 17.10 -13.02
CA SER A 398 14.83 16.86 -12.01
C SER A 398 13.82 18.01 -11.93
N LEU A 399 12.55 17.67 -11.66
CA LEU A 399 11.53 18.64 -11.24
C LEU A 399 11.84 19.17 -9.83
N PHE A 400 12.43 18.33 -8.97
CA PHE A 400 12.81 18.67 -7.60
C PHE A 400 14.28 19.10 -7.59
N ALA A 401 14.53 20.40 -7.41
CA ALA A 401 15.85 21.03 -7.55
C ALA A 401 16.31 21.78 -6.29
N PHE A 402 15.38 22.29 -5.49
CA PHE A 402 15.68 23.00 -4.23
C PHE A 402 15.31 22.20 -2.97
N GLY A 403 14.85 20.95 -3.13
CA GLY A 403 14.48 20.06 -2.03
C GLY A 403 14.30 18.60 -2.48
N PRO A 404 14.11 17.68 -1.52
CA PRO A 404 13.78 16.27 -1.78
C PRO A 404 12.39 16.08 -2.40
N ALA A 405 12.19 14.94 -3.08
CA ALA A 405 10.88 14.50 -3.57
C ALA A 405 10.14 13.71 -2.48
N THR A 406 9.64 14.41 -1.45
CA THR A 406 8.93 13.78 -0.31
C THR A 406 7.83 14.71 0.21
N THR A 407 6.79 14.13 0.80
CA THR A 407 5.63 14.88 1.31
C THR A 407 6.00 15.91 2.39
N VAL A 408 5.32 17.05 2.37
CA VAL A 408 5.31 18.05 3.45
C VAL A 408 4.10 17.89 4.40
N GLY A 409 3.23 16.90 4.16
CA GLY A 409 2.11 16.53 5.04
C GLY A 409 1.19 17.71 5.36
N ALA A 410 1.03 18.00 6.66
CA ALA A 410 0.14 19.05 7.20
C ALA A 410 0.21 20.41 6.48
N ALA A 411 1.37 20.78 5.93
CA ALA A 411 1.57 22.05 5.23
C ALA A 411 0.74 22.19 3.92
N TRP A 412 0.18 21.10 3.39
CA TRP A 412 -0.78 21.14 2.28
C TRP A 412 -2.20 21.53 2.70
N GLY A 413 -2.60 21.26 3.95
CA GLY A 413 -4.02 21.18 4.32
C GLY A 413 -4.75 20.02 3.63
N SER A 414 -6.07 19.93 3.82
CA SER A 414 -6.89 18.90 3.17
C SER A 414 -6.82 19.03 1.64
N ALA A 415 -6.77 17.89 0.96
CA ALA A 415 -6.55 17.79 -0.48
C ALA A 415 -7.61 16.92 -1.15
N GLU A 416 -7.94 17.23 -2.41
CA GLU A 416 -8.86 16.42 -3.22
C GLU A 416 -8.37 14.97 -3.36
N PRO A 417 -9.21 13.96 -3.08
CA PRO A 417 -8.82 12.55 -3.21
C PRO A 417 -8.33 12.19 -4.62
N ALA A 418 -7.21 11.48 -4.71
CA ALA A 418 -6.82 10.81 -5.95
C ALA A 418 -7.75 9.61 -6.19
N ARG A 419 -8.40 9.56 -7.35
CA ARG A 419 -9.52 8.65 -7.64
C ARG A 419 -9.16 7.63 -8.71
N PHE A 420 -9.35 6.34 -8.41
CA PHE A 420 -9.08 5.21 -9.30
C PHE A 420 -10.29 4.27 -9.31
N TYR A 421 -11.07 4.29 -10.39
CA TYR A 421 -12.35 3.62 -10.50
C TYR A 421 -12.40 2.64 -11.67
N ALA A 422 -12.77 1.40 -11.38
CA ALA A 422 -13.18 0.38 -12.35
C ALA A 422 -14.67 0.13 -12.13
N ALA A 423 -15.55 0.62 -13.01
CA ALA A 423 -16.98 0.70 -12.72
C ALA A 423 -17.66 -0.67 -12.66
N ASP A 424 -17.54 -1.48 -13.71
CA ASP A 424 -18.08 -2.85 -13.78
C ASP A 424 -17.01 -3.92 -13.52
N GLY A 425 -15.72 -3.55 -13.60
CA GLY A 425 -14.58 -4.46 -13.66
C GLY A 425 -13.71 -4.56 -12.40
N ASP A 426 -12.45 -4.98 -12.62
CA ASP A 426 -11.45 -5.25 -11.58
C ASP A 426 -10.33 -4.19 -11.58
N ILE A 427 -9.63 -4.00 -10.44
CA ILE A 427 -8.36 -3.25 -10.38
C ILE A 427 -7.22 -4.23 -10.08
N VAL A 428 -6.27 -4.41 -11.01
CA VAL A 428 -5.19 -5.40 -10.90
C VAL A 428 -3.81 -4.74 -10.93
N GLY A 429 -3.00 -5.02 -9.91
CA GLY A 429 -1.60 -4.62 -9.84
C GLY A 429 -1.35 -3.10 -9.74
N LEU A 430 -2.37 -2.29 -9.45
CA LEU A 430 -2.23 -0.84 -9.32
C LEU A 430 -1.41 -0.49 -8.07
N ARG A 431 -0.46 0.43 -8.23
CA ARG A 431 0.21 1.10 -7.11
C ARG A 431 -0.01 2.61 -7.19
N THR A 432 -0.33 3.23 -6.06
CA THR A 432 -0.39 4.68 -5.91
C THR A 432 0.27 5.09 -4.60
N GLY A 433 1.19 6.05 -4.72
CA GLY A 433 2.10 6.46 -3.66
C GLY A 433 3.23 5.46 -3.40
N GLU A 434 4.41 5.97 -3.08
CA GLU A 434 5.60 5.16 -2.79
C GLU A 434 6.33 5.60 -1.51
N ILE A 435 6.78 4.61 -0.72
CA ILE A 435 7.81 4.78 0.30
C ILE A 435 9.15 4.41 -0.34
N LEU A 436 10.13 5.31 -0.30
CA LEU A 436 11.46 5.13 -0.91
C LEU A 436 12.52 5.08 0.18
N GLU A 437 13.14 3.92 0.40
CA GLU A 437 14.19 3.72 1.41
C GLU A 437 15.57 3.64 0.76
N PHE A 438 16.50 4.50 1.16
CA PHE A 438 17.84 4.55 0.58
C PHE A 438 18.81 3.68 1.38
N THR A 439 19.19 2.54 0.82
CA THR A 439 19.96 1.48 1.52
C THR A 439 21.48 1.62 1.39
N LEU A 440 21.98 2.20 0.29
CA LEU A 440 23.41 2.47 0.06
C LEU A 440 23.62 3.77 -0.71
N GLY A 441 24.80 4.37 -0.57
CA GLY A 441 25.23 5.55 -1.32
C GLY A 441 25.06 6.86 -0.55
N GLY A 442 25.02 7.99 -1.26
CA GLY A 442 25.00 9.33 -0.67
C GLY A 442 23.75 9.67 0.16
N ARG A 443 22.71 8.83 0.09
CA ARG A 443 21.43 8.96 0.79
C ARG A 443 21.20 7.91 1.89
N GLN A 444 22.19 7.08 2.20
CA GLN A 444 21.99 5.92 3.08
C GLN A 444 21.30 6.28 4.41
N GLY A 445 20.16 5.65 4.69
CA GLY A 445 19.35 5.89 5.89
C GLY A 445 18.33 7.03 5.76
N GLN A 446 18.19 7.66 4.59
CA GLN A 446 17.02 8.48 4.26
C GLN A 446 15.83 7.60 3.87
N THR A 447 14.62 8.08 4.20
CA THR A 447 13.36 7.59 3.65
C THR A 447 12.59 8.78 3.07
N TRP A 448 12.06 8.65 1.85
CA TRP A 448 11.16 9.63 1.22
C TRP A 448 9.76 9.04 1.05
N TYR A 449 8.75 9.90 1.09
CA TYR A 449 7.33 9.55 1.02
C TYR A 449 6.70 10.30 -0.16
N GLU A 450 6.63 9.65 -1.34
CA GLU A 450 6.04 10.22 -2.55
C GLU A 450 4.54 9.93 -2.60
N SER A 451 3.74 10.76 -1.92
CA SER A 451 2.27 10.76 -2.02
C SER A 451 1.69 12.09 -1.52
N ALA A 452 0.45 12.39 -1.89
CA ALA A 452 -0.29 13.58 -1.48
C ALA A 452 -1.78 13.28 -1.33
N GLY A 453 -2.34 13.58 -0.15
CA GLY A 453 -3.78 13.51 0.11
C GLY A 453 -4.36 12.09 0.30
N PRO A 454 -5.68 12.03 0.53
CA PRO A 454 -6.45 10.79 0.54
C PRO A 454 -6.54 10.14 -0.86
N VAL A 455 -6.87 8.85 -0.89
CA VAL A 455 -7.02 8.06 -2.11
C VAL A 455 -8.33 7.27 -2.08
N TRP A 456 -9.09 7.34 -3.17
CA TRP A 456 -10.35 6.64 -3.39
C TRP A 456 -10.17 5.61 -4.52
N MET A 457 -9.96 4.34 -4.17
CA MET A 457 -9.76 3.21 -5.08
C MET A 457 -10.97 2.28 -5.02
N MET A 458 -11.74 2.19 -6.11
CA MET A 458 -13.02 1.45 -6.12
C MET A 458 -13.15 0.56 -7.36
N ALA A 459 -13.53 -0.70 -7.17
CA ALA A 459 -13.78 -1.67 -8.23
C ALA A 459 -15.19 -2.27 -8.09
N GLY A 460 -15.96 -2.35 -9.18
CA GLY A 460 -17.25 -3.04 -9.22
C GLY A 460 -17.17 -4.53 -8.89
N ARG A 461 -15.99 -5.14 -9.07
CA ARG A 461 -15.70 -6.53 -8.73
C ARG A 461 -14.53 -6.66 -7.76
N ASP A 462 -13.33 -7.04 -8.22
CA ASP A 462 -12.21 -7.40 -7.35
C ASP A 462 -11.06 -6.37 -7.39
N ILE A 463 -10.39 -6.14 -6.26
CA ILE A 463 -9.08 -5.45 -6.20
C ILE A 463 -8.00 -6.51 -5.94
N VAL A 464 -7.04 -6.63 -6.85
CA VAL A 464 -6.09 -7.77 -6.89
C VAL A 464 -4.64 -7.29 -6.88
N ALA A 465 -3.91 -7.70 -5.84
CA ALA A 465 -2.48 -7.47 -5.64
C ALA A 465 -2.06 -5.99 -5.84
N SER A 466 -2.90 -5.05 -5.36
CA SER A 466 -2.56 -3.63 -5.32
C SER A 466 -1.48 -3.36 -4.27
N GLY A 467 -0.62 -2.37 -4.53
CA GLY A 467 0.51 -2.07 -3.65
C GLY A 467 1.71 -2.98 -3.90
N THR A 468 2.41 -3.36 -2.84
CA THR A 468 3.60 -4.22 -2.86
C THR A 468 3.39 -5.36 -1.87
N PRO A 469 3.58 -6.64 -2.28
CA PRO A 469 3.47 -7.76 -1.37
C PRO A 469 4.46 -7.69 -0.19
N LEU A 470 4.07 -8.27 0.93
CA LEU A 470 4.88 -8.32 2.15
C LEU A 470 6.25 -8.98 1.87
N GLY A 471 7.32 -8.25 2.14
CA GLY A 471 8.70 -8.70 1.89
C GLY A 471 9.18 -8.55 0.43
N GLU A 472 8.32 -8.16 -0.50
CA GLU A 472 8.74 -7.70 -1.84
C GLU A 472 9.12 -6.20 -1.81
N SER A 473 9.88 -5.76 -2.81
CA SER A 473 10.14 -4.35 -3.10
C SER A 473 10.56 -4.15 -4.55
N THR A 474 10.42 -2.93 -5.07
CA THR A 474 10.99 -2.51 -6.36
C THR A 474 12.34 -1.81 -6.12
N SER A 475 13.35 -2.06 -6.94
CA SER A 475 14.63 -1.32 -6.84
C SER A 475 14.50 0.12 -7.31
N LEU A 476 15.02 1.10 -6.56
CA LEU A 476 14.99 2.50 -7.00
C LEU A 476 15.81 2.74 -8.28
N PRO A 477 15.34 3.60 -9.21
CA PRO A 477 16.11 4.02 -10.38
C PRO A 477 17.49 4.56 -10.02
N GLN A 478 18.47 4.30 -10.89
CA GLN A 478 19.84 4.81 -10.70
C GLN A 478 19.97 6.34 -10.84
N ALA A 479 18.88 7.06 -11.12
CA ALA A 479 18.82 8.52 -11.08
C ALA A 479 18.56 9.06 -9.66
N ILE A 480 17.48 8.64 -9.00
CA ILE A 480 16.99 9.21 -7.72
C ILE A 480 17.99 9.05 -6.56
N VAL A 481 18.78 7.98 -6.57
CA VAL A 481 19.82 7.68 -5.58
C VAL A 481 21.05 8.60 -5.63
N ARG A 482 21.16 9.48 -6.64
CA ARG A 482 22.33 10.34 -6.86
C ARG A 482 22.21 11.68 -6.14
N THR A 483 23.20 12.00 -5.32
CA THR A 483 23.38 13.32 -4.68
C THR A 483 24.42 14.14 -5.43
N LEU A 484 24.53 15.44 -5.16
CA LEU A 484 25.51 16.32 -5.83
C LEU A 484 26.97 15.81 -5.72
N THR A 485 27.29 15.08 -4.64
CA THR A 485 28.63 14.54 -4.35
C THR A 485 28.79 13.03 -4.61
N ASN A 486 27.70 12.26 -4.73
CA ASN A 486 27.75 10.82 -4.96
C ASN A 486 26.86 10.36 -6.12
N ASN A 487 27.47 9.66 -7.08
CA ASN A 487 26.83 9.19 -8.31
C ASN A 487 26.38 7.71 -8.27
N THR A 488 26.56 7.01 -7.14
CA THR A 488 26.12 5.63 -6.93
C THR A 488 25.32 5.46 -5.64
N GLY A 489 24.40 4.50 -5.65
CA GLY A 489 23.58 4.12 -4.51
C GLY A 489 22.58 3.03 -4.85
N SER A 490 21.84 2.58 -3.84
CA SER A 490 20.71 1.66 -3.99
C SER A 490 19.63 2.02 -3.00
N GLY A 491 18.42 1.55 -3.27
CA GLY A 491 17.29 1.65 -2.36
C GLY A 491 16.12 0.82 -2.85
N THR A 492 15.09 0.78 -2.03
CA THR A 492 13.85 0.02 -2.23
C THR A 492 12.65 0.96 -2.29
N SER A 493 11.67 0.59 -3.11
CA SER A 493 10.37 1.23 -3.26
C SER A 493 9.28 0.23 -2.89
N THR A 494 8.33 0.64 -2.05
CA THR A 494 7.13 -0.12 -1.66
C THR A 494 5.90 0.78 -1.75
N GLY A 495 4.71 0.19 -1.73
CA GLY A 495 3.42 0.90 -1.70
C GLY A 495 2.27 -0.05 -1.35
N ASN A 496 1.00 0.36 -1.40
CA ASN A 496 0.54 1.74 -1.63
C ASN A 496 0.96 2.67 -0.48
N LEU A 497 0.93 3.99 -0.72
CA LEU A 497 1.10 5.00 0.32
C LEU A 497 0.06 6.11 0.14
N PHE A 498 -0.79 6.30 1.14
CA PHE A 498 -1.70 7.44 1.25
C PHE A 498 -1.15 8.41 2.31
N VAL A 499 -1.20 9.72 2.08
CA VAL A 499 -0.73 10.71 3.06
C VAL A 499 -1.86 11.67 3.37
N HIS A 500 -2.52 11.44 4.50
CA HIS A 500 -3.50 12.36 5.04
C HIS A 500 -2.80 13.59 5.62
N ASN A 501 -3.27 14.74 5.19
CA ASN A 501 -2.77 16.04 5.58
C ASN A 501 -3.65 16.63 6.68
N ASP A 502 -4.95 16.32 6.71
CA ASP A 502 -5.95 16.80 7.67
C ASP A 502 -6.66 15.64 8.41
N PRO A 503 -7.02 15.76 9.71
CA PRO A 503 -7.80 14.75 10.44
C PRO A 503 -9.19 14.42 9.83
N ASN A 504 -9.67 15.22 8.88
CA ASN A 504 -10.87 14.95 8.09
C ASN A 504 -10.64 14.12 6.83
N ASP A 505 -9.39 13.90 6.41
CA ASP A 505 -9.10 13.12 5.21
C ASP A 505 -9.52 11.65 5.38
N VAL A 506 -10.23 11.11 4.38
CA VAL A 506 -10.66 9.71 4.34
C VAL A 506 -10.19 9.04 3.05
N SER A 507 -9.31 8.05 3.18
CA SER A 507 -9.01 7.14 2.06
C SER A 507 -10.01 5.99 2.06
N ILE A 508 -10.46 5.60 0.88
CA ILE A 508 -11.45 4.53 0.68
C ILE A 508 -10.89 3.54 -0.33
N VAL A 509 -10.82 2.27 0.07
CA VAL A 509 -10.57 1.12 -0.81
C VAL A 509 -11.84 0.29 -0.82
N SER A 510 -12.44 0.04 -1.99
CA SER A 510 -13.71 -0.68 -2.08
C SER A 510 -13.75 -1.65 -3.25
N ALA A 511 -14.18 -2.88 -3.00
CA ALA A 511 -14.40 -3.91 -4.01
C ALA A 511 -15.83 -4.46 -3.88
N GLY A 512 -16.63 -4.43 -4.95
CA GLY A 512 -17.98 -5.01 -4.96
C GLY A 512 -18.01 -6.52 -4.68
N ARG A 513 -16.84 -7.18 -4.78
CA ARG A 513 -16.62 -8.57 -4.38
C ARG A 513 -15.41 -8.71 -3.46
N ASP A 514 -14.20 -8.95 -3.98
CA ASP A 514 -13.07 -9.41 -3.16
C ASP A 514 -11.85 -8.48 -3.23
N ILE A 515 -11.18 -8.28 -2.09
CA ILE A 515 -9.84 -7.66 -2.02
C ILE A 515 -8.82 -8.77 -1.78
N LEU A 516 -7.94 -9.00 -2.76
CA LEU A 516 -6.96 -10.09 -2.77
C LEU A 516 -5.54 -9.55 -2.69
N TYR A 517 -4.74 -10.05 -1.74
CA TYR A 517 -3.29 -9.86 -1.59
C TYR A 517 -2.80 -8.39 -1.71
N SER A 518 -3.61 -7.43 -1.30
CA SER A 518 -3.35 -6.00 -1.52
C SER A 518 -2.86 -5.28 -0.26
N SER A 519 -1.78 -4.52 -0.37
CA SER A 519 -1.10 -3.84 0.75
C SER A 519 -1.33 -2.32 0.72
N PHE A 520 -1.56 -1.73 1.89
CA PHE A 520 -1.86 -0.31 2.05
C PHE A 520 -1.12 0.30 3.24
N ASN A 521 -0.36 1.37 3.00
CA ASN A 521 0.16 2.22 4.06
C ASN A 521 -0.58 3.55 4.05
N VAL A 522 -0.91 4.07 5.22
CA VAL A 522 -1.46 5.42 5.42
C VAL A 522 -0.56 6.19 6.39
N ALA A 523 -0.42 7.50 6.20
CA ALA A 523 0.38 8.38 7.05
C ALA A 523 -0.38 9.67 7.37
N GLY A 524 -0.08 10.29 8.52
CA GLY A 524 -0.87 11.37 9.09
C GLY A 524 -2.16 10.88 9.77
N PRO A 525 -2.94 11.80 10.37
CA PRO A 525 -4.24 11.53 11.00
C PRO A 525 -5.36 11.45 9.96
N GLY A 526 -6.45 10.73 10.24
CA GLY A 526 -7.57 10.57 9.30
C GLY A 526 -8.24 9.21 9.45
N THR A 527 -8.81 8.67 8.36
CA THR A 527 -9.33 7.29 8.34
C THR A 527 -9.03 6.58 7.02
N LEU A 528 -8.56 5.33 7.11
CA LEU A 528 -8.46 4.40 5.98
C LEU A 528 -9.58 3.36 6.07
N GLU A 529 -10.57 3.47 5.19
CA GLU A 529 -11.68 2.53 5.08
C GLU A 529 -11.41 1.52 3.95
N ILE A 530 -11.39 0.23 4.27
CA ILE A 530 -11.17 -0.88 3.35
C ILE A 530 -12.41 -1.79 3.38
N SER A 531 -13.08 -1.94 2.24
CA SER A 531 -14.38 -2.61 2.13
C SER A 531 -14.44 -3.62 0.99
N ALA A 532 -15.01 -4.79 1.27
CA ALA A 532 -15.27 -5.85 0.29
C ALA A 532 -16.72 -6.34 0.41
N GLY A 533 -17.43 -6.40 -0.71
CA GLY A 533 -18.78 -6.98 -0.76
C GLY A 533 -18.79 -8.46 -0.34
N ARG A 534 -17.67 -9.15 -0.51
CA ARG A 534 -17.37 -10.52 -0.07
C ARG A 534 -16.09 -10.57 0.77
N ASN A 535 -14.94 -11.01 0.25
CA ASN A 535 -13.82 -11.41 1.10
C ASN A 535 -12.65 -10.41 1.08
N ILE A 536 -11.93 -10.30 2.21
CA ILE A 536 -10.59 -9.70 2.25
C ILE A 536 -9.57 -10.81 2.52
N LEU A 537 -8.83 -11.20 1.49
CA LEU A 537 -7.82 -12.25 1.54
C LEU A 537 -6.41 -11.64 1.51
N MET A 538 -5.80 -11.46 2.67
CA MET A 538 -4.40 -11.02 2.79
C MET A 538 -3.43 -12.21 2.74
N ALA A 539 -3.88 -13.39 3.20
CA ALA A 539 -3.06 -14.59 3.36
C ALA A 539 -1.75 -14.26 4.11
N ASP A 540 -0.59 -14.70 3.60
CA ASP A 540 0.75 -14.38 4.08
C ASP A 540 1.43 -13.24 3.31
N ARG A 541 0.70 -12.52 2.45
CA ARG A 541 1.27 -11.69 1.36
C ARG A 541 1.01 -10.20 1.45
N ALA A 542 0.18 -9.74 2.38
CA ALA A 542 -0.24 -8.34 2.45
C ALA A 542 -0.24 -7.82 3.89
N SER A 543 -0.18 -6.50 4.03
CA SER A 543 -0.26 -5.81 5.32
C SER A 543 -0.96 -4.46 5.16
N VAL A 544 -1.65 -4.03 6.22
CA VAL A 544 -2.21 -2.67 6.33
C VAL A 544 -1.54 -1.96 7.50
N THR A 545 -1.00 -0.76 7.28
CA THR A 545 -0.21 -0.05 8.30
C THR A 545 -0.50 1.44 8.29
N SER A 546 -0.90 1.99 9.44
CA SER A 546 -0.92 3.43 9.70
C SER A 546 0.42 3.84 10.30
N LEU A 547 1.24 4.55 9.53
CA LEU A 547 2.62 4.92 9.87
C LEU A 547 2.72 6.06 10.89
N GLY A 548 1.62 6.76 11.15
CA GLY A 548 1.63 8.00 11.93
C GLY A 548 2.25 9.17 11.16
N PRO A 549 2.83 10.16 11.85
CA PRO A 549 3.35 11.37 11.23
C PRO A 549 4.72 11.09 10.59
N VAL A 550 4.79 11.18 9.25
CA VAL A 550 6.00 10.90 8.45
C VAL A 550 6.91 12.11 8.21
N VAL A 551 6.45 13.31 8.57
CA VAL A 551 7.19 14.58 8.40
C VAL A 551 7.95 14.92 9.71
N PRO A 552 9.23 15.37 9.66
CA PRO A 552 9.94 15.81 10.85
C PRO A 552 9.22 16.96 11.56
N GLY A 553 9.05 16.84 12.89
CA GLY A 553 8.34 17.82 13.71
C GLY A 553 6.81 17.63 13.78
N ASP A 554 6.21 16.76 12.95
CA ASP A 554 4.80 16.39 13.09
C ASP A 554 4.64 15.33 14.21
N SER A 555 3.70 15.59 15.12
CA SER A 555 3.40 14.79 16.31
C SER A 555 1.95 14.29 16.39
N ARG A 556 1.16 14.51 15.33
CA ARG A 556 -0.24 14.07 15.25
C ARG A 556 -0.33 12.53 15.22
N PRO A 557 -1.45 11.92 15.68
CA PRO A 557 -1.62 10.47 15.63
C PRO A 557 -1.71 9.95 14.19
N GLY A 558 -1.59 8.63 14.03
CA GLY A 558 -1.93 7.95 12.77
C GLY A 558 -3.44 7.90 12.52
N ALA A 559 -3.81 7.74 11.26
CA ALA A 559 -5.18 7.46 10.83
C ALA A 559 -5.67 6.11 11.38
N SER A 560 -6.93 6.06 11.80
CA SER A 560 -7.59 4.80 12.19
C SER A 560 -7.88 3.94 10.94
N ILE A 561 -7.78 2.63 11.08
CA ILE A 561 -7.99 1.64 10.01
C ILE A 561 -9.32 0.94 10.23
N VAL A 562 -10.14 0.84 9.17
CA VAL A 562 -11.41 0.12 9.18
C VAL A 562 -11.37 -0.94 8.08
N MET A 563 -11.62 -2.21 8.43
CA MET A 563 -11.66 -3.33 7.48
C MET A 563 -13.03 -4.01 7.52
N GLN A 564 -13.67 -4.14 6.37
CA GLN A 564 -15.08 -4.51 6.27
C GLN A 564 -15.25 -5.56 5.18
N ALA A 565 -15.77 -6.74 5.50
CA ALA A 565 -15.94 -7.84 4.54
C ALA A 565 -17.34 -8.46 4.67
N GLY A 566 -17.89 -8.95 3.56
CA GLY A 566 -19.22 -9.53 3.47
C GLY A 566 -20.34 -8.50 3.43
N PHE A 567 -20.05 -7.25 3.06
CA PHE A 567 -20.99 -6.12 3.05
C PHE A 567 -22.03 -6.19 1.91
N GLY A 568 -21.86 -7.07 0.93
CA GLY A 568 -22.69 -7.17 -0.26
C GLY A 568 -22.68 -5.90 -1.12
N GLU A 569 -23.68 -5.79 -2.01
CA GLU A 569 -23.92 -4.61 -2.84
C GLU A 569 -24.59 -3.46 -2.05
N HIS A 570 -25.33 -3.79 -0.99
CA HIS A 570 -26.15 -2.84 -0.24
C HIS A 570 -25.39 -2.15 0.91
N GLY A 571 -24.32 -2.77 1.42
CA GLY A 571 -23.57 -2.26 2.56
C GLY A 571 -24.34 -2.30 3.87
N ALA A 572 -23.94 -1.44 4.80
CA ALA A 572 -24.58 -1.26 6.11
C ALA A 572 -25.47 -0.01 6.11
N ASP A 573 -26.62 -0.06 6.78
CA ASP A 573 -27.55 1.07 6.88
C ASP A 573 -27.10 2.08 7.93
N TYR A 574 -25.99 2.75 7.67
CA TYR A 574 -25.45 3.81 8.53
C TYR A 574 -26.45 4.98 8.73
N LEU A 575 -27.35 5.22 7.78
CA LEU A 575 -28.32 6.32 7.84
C LEU A 575 -29.52 5.97 8.73
N GLY A 576 -30.08 4.76 8.58
CA GLY A 576 -31.11 4.23 9.48
C GLY A 576 -30.57 4.04 10.90
N PHE A 577 -29.34 3.52 11.03
CA PHE A 577 -28.66 3.40 12.31
C PHE A 577 -28.47 4.75 13.01
N ALA A 578 -27.91 5.75 12.33
CA ALA A 578 -27.71 7.08 12.90
C ALA A 578 -29.04 7.76 13.30
N ARG A 579 -30.09 7.66 12.47
CA ARG A 579 -31.44 8.16 12.81
C ARG A 579 -32.02 7.49 14.05
N ARG A 580 -31.74 6.21 14.26
CA ARG A 580 -32.24 5.47 15.43
C ARG A 580 -31.54 5.91 16.74
N TYR A 581 -30.24 6.23 16.68
CA TYR A 581 -29.42 6.48 17.86
C TYR A 581 -29.12 7.97 18.17
N LEU A 582 -29.46 8.90 17.28
CA LEU A 582 -29.21 10.34 17.44
C LEU A 582 -30.48 11.19 17.57
N ASP A 583 -31.67 10.58 17.55
CA ASP A 583 -32.94 11.25 17.84
C ASP A 583 -33.38 10.95 19.29
N PRO A 584 -33.42 11.95 20.20
CA PRO A 584 -33.89 11.77 21.57
C PRO A 584 -35.31 11.21 21.70
N ALA A 585 -36.16 11.36 20.66
CA ALA A 585 -37.48 10.75 20.63
C ALA A 585 -37.44 9.20 20.61
N ASN A 586 -36.29 8.61 20.24
CA ASN A 586 -36.07 7.16 20.25
C ASN A 586 -35.56 6.61 21.60
N LEU A 587 -35.33 7.45 22.61
CA LEU A 587 -34.95 6.97 23.94
C LEU A 587 -36.06 6.13 24.59
N ALA A 588 -35.70 4.97 25.15
CA ALA A 588 -36.61 4.08 25.87
C ALA A 588 -36.96 4.61 27.28
N ASP A 589 -38.17 4.30 27.77
CA ASP A 589 -38.52 4.49 29.17
C ASP A 589 -37.76 3.46 30.03
N PRO A 590 -36.90 3.88 30.99
CA PRO A 590 -36.16 2.97 31.86
C PRO A 590 -37.04 2.20 32.86
N ALA A 591 -38.31 2.59 33.05
CA ALA A 591 -39.28 1.85 33.86
C ALA A 591 -39.94 0.66 33.11
N MET A 592 -39.69 0.52 31.80
CA MET A 592 -40.23 -0.55 30.96
C MET A 592 -39.11 -1.40 30.36
N ALA A 593 -39.38 -2.69 30.08
CA ALA A 593 -38.41 -3.55 29.41
C ALA A 593 -38.16 -3.07 27.97
N LEU A 594 -36.91 -3.14 27.51
CA LEU A 594 -36.54 -2.74 26.15
C LEU A 594 -37.19 -3.64 25.07
N ALA A 595 -37.56 -4.88 25.43
CA ALA A 595 -38.26 -5.82 24.54
C ALA A 595 -39.71 -5.40 24.24
N ASP A 596 -40.34 -4.63 25.14
CA ASP A 596 -41.73 -4.16 25.00
C ASP A 596 -41.80 -2.79 24.30
N GLN A 597 -40.66 -2.25 23.86
CA GLN A 597 -40.48 -0.90 23.34
C GLN A 597 -39.84 -0.93 21.94
N ASP A 598 -40.61 -1.35 20.94
CA ASP A 598 -40.13 -1.41 19.56
C ASP A 598 -39.70 -0.03 19.01
N GLY A 599 -38.73 -0.02 18.09
CA GLY A 599 -38.06 1.17 17.58
C GLY A 599 -37.10 1.88 18.55
N LYS A 600 -37.33 1.76 19.87
CA LYS A 600 -36.56 2.47 20.90
C LYS A 600 -35.12 1.97 21.07
N VAL A 601 -34.30 2.76 21.75
CA VAL A 601 -32.90 2.50 22.11
C VAL A 601 -32.65 2.73 23.61
N ALA A 602 -31.63 2.07 24.16
CA ALA A 602 -31.28 2.16 25.58
C ALA A 602 -30.61 3.49 25.98
N TYR A 603 -29.99 4.17 25.01
CA TYR A 603 -29.28 5.43 25.13
C TYR A 603 -29.33 6.17 23.79
N THR A 604 -29.29 7.50 23.80
CA THR A 604 -29.17 8.35 22.61
C THR A 604 -27.93 9.24 22.77
N TYR A 605 -27.23 9.49 21.67
CA TYR A 605 -25.85 10.01 21.68
C TYR A 605 -25.76 11.46 21.19
N GLU A 606 -26.76 12.29 21.49
CA GLU A 606 -26.79 13.69 21.05
C GLU A 606 -25.69 14.56 21.68
N ALA A 607 -25.19 14.21 22.88
CA ALA A 607 -24.12 14.95 23.54
C ALA A 607 -22.75 14.64 22.94
N GLU A 608 -22.47 13.36 22.70
CA GLU A 608 -21.26 12.86 22.04
C GLU A 608 -21.18 13.33 20.59
N LEU A 609 -22.33 13.52 19.92
CA LEU A 609 -22.37 14.14 18.60
C LEU A 609 -21.90 15.60 18.63
N ILE A 610 -22.36 16.39 19.59
CA ILE A 610 -21.93 17.79 19.74
C ILE A 610 -20.42 17.85 20.01
N GLU A 611 -19.91 17.01 20.92
CA GLU A 611 -18.47 16.96 21.21
C GLU A 611 -17.64 16.52 19.99
N TRP A 612 -18.07 15.47 19.27
CA TRP A 612 -17.39 15.00 18.06
C TRP A 612 -17.35 16.08 16.96
N LEU A 613 -18.45 16.83 16.78
CA LEU A 613 -18.52 17.94 15.82
C LEU A 613 -17.70 19.17 16.28
N GLU A 614 -17.64 19.47 17.58
CA GLU A 614 -16.80 20.53 18.14
C GLU A 614 -15.32 20.21 17.90
N GLN A 615 -14.87 19.02 18.30
CA GLN A 615 -13.48 18.57 18.17
C GLN A 615 -13.00 18.51 16.70
N ARG A 616 -13.88 18.12 15.76
CA ARG A 616 -13.49 17.77 14.38
C ARG A 616 -13.81 18.84 13.34
N TYR A 617 -14.81 19.69 13.59
CA TYR A 617 -15.25 20.76 12.67
C TYR A 617 -15.31 22.15 13.32
N GLY A 618 -15.03 22.29 14.63
CA GLY A 618 -15.20 23.54 15.36
C GLY A 618 -16.68 23.96 15.48
N PHE A 619 -17.60 23.00 15.42
CA PHE A 619 -19.03 23.24 15.56
C PHE A 619 -19.38 23.78 16.96
N ALA A 620 -20.33 24.71 17.00
CA ALA A 620 -20.94 25.19 18.25
C ALA A 620 -22.43 25.44 18.00
N GLY A 621 -23.29 24.75 18.74
CA GLY A 621 -24.73 24.77 18.56
C GLY A 621 -25.46 23.83 19.52
N ASP A 622 -26.76 23.67 19.34
CA ASP A 622 -27.59 22.70 20.08
C ASP A 622 -27.69 21.33 19.35
N ALA A 623 -28.41 20.37 19.95
CA ALA A 623 -28.57 19.02 19.42
C ALA A 623 -29.36 18.95 18.10
N GLU A 624 -30.33 19.84 17.87
CA GLU A 624 -31.09 19.89 16.61
C GLU A 624 -30.19 20.40 15.48
N GLN A 625 -29.39 21.44 15.78
CA GLN A 625 -28.36 21.95 14.87
C GLN A 625 -27.25 20.94 14.60
N ALA A 626 -26.82 20.17 15.61
CA ALA A 626 -25.81 19.13 15.47
C ALA A 626 -26.28 17.97 14.57
N LEU A 627 -27.52 17.50 14.76
CA LEU A 627 -28.13 16.47 13.91
C LEU A 627 -28.31 16.97 12.47
N ALA A 628 -28.73 18.22 12.27
CA ALA A 628 -28.83 18.83 10.95
C ALA A 628 -27.47 18.98 10.25
N PHE A 629 -26.41 19.34 11.00
CA PHE A 629 -25.04 19.40 10.49
C PHE A 629 -24.50 18.02 10.12
N TYR A 630 -24.68 17.02 10.99
CA TYR A 630 -24.29 15.64 10.73
C TYR A 630 -24.97 15.06 9.49
N ALA A 631 -26.28 15.30 9.31
CA ALA A 631 -27.02 14.86 8.13
C ALA A 631 -26.56 15.54 6.81
N ALA A 632 -25.86 16.68 6.91
CA ALA A 632 -25.27 17.39 5.77
C ALA A 632 -23.79 17.03 5.50
N LEU A 633 -23.14 16.28 6.38
CA LEU A 633 -21.77 15.79 6.16
C LEU A 633 -21.71 14.77 5.00
N PRO A 634 -20.57 14.66 4.29
CA PRO A 634 -20.33 13.57 3.35
C PRO A 634 -20.50 12.19 4.01
N ALA A 635 -20.97 11.21 3.23
CA ALA A 635 -21.37 9.90 3.76
C ALA A 635 -20.21 9.16 4.46
N GLU A 636 -18.98 9.32 3.97
CA GLU A 636 -17.76 8.76 4.58
C GLU A 636 -17.44 9.37 5.95
N GLN A 637 -17.82 10.62 6.20
CA GLN A 637 -17.69 11.26 7.51
C GLN A 637 -18.80 10.77 8.47
N GLN A 638 -20.03 10.62 7.98
CA GLN A 638 -21.14 10.03 8.74
C GLN A 638 -20.77 8.61 9.22
N ARG A 639 -20.16 7.78 8.34
CA ARG A 639 -19.72 6.41 8.68
C ARG A 639 -18.75 6.34 9.85
N ILE A 640 -17.88 7.32 10.06
CA ILE A 640 -16.89 7.32 11.15
C ILE A 640 -17.60 7.34 12.51
N PHE A 641 -18.46 8.34 12.74
CA PHE A 641 -19.21 8.46 13.98
C PHE A 641 -20.21 7.31 14.15
N ALA A 642 -20.88 6.88 13.06
CA ALA A 642 -21.79 5.74 13.09
C ALA A 642 -21.12 4.42 13.53
N ARG A 643 -19.82 4.20 13.25
CA ARG A 643 -19.08 3.05 13.78
C ARG A 643 -18.69 3.21 15.25
N GLN A 644 -18.39 4.42 15.72
CA GLN A 644 -18.12 4.68 17.14
C GLN A 644 -19.37 4.40 17.99
N LEU A 645 -20.53 4.90 17.55
CA LEU A 645 -21.85 4.61 18.11
C LEU A 645 -22.15 3.09 18.16
N TYR A 646 -21.88 2.40 17.05
CA TYR A 646 -22.08 0.94 16.94
C TYR A 646 -21.26 0.15 17.96
N PHE A 647 -19.95 0.40 18.05
CA PHE A 647 -19.10 -0.32 18.99
C PHE A 647 -19.35 0.07 20.46
N ALA A 648 -19.79 1.30 20.74
CA ALA A 648 -20.28 1.67 22.06
C ALA A 648 -21.50 0.84 22.48
N GLU A 649 -22.51 0.70 21.62
CA GLU A 649 -23.70 -0.14 21.89
C GLU A 649 -23.35 -1.63 22.07
N LEU A 650 -22.37 -2.16 21.33
CA LEU A 650 -21.87 -3.51 21.55
C LEU A 650 -21.15 -3.67 22.90
N ARG A 651 -20.31 -2.71 23.29
CA ARG A 651 -19.61 -2.72 24.58
C ARG A 651 -20.60 -2.66 25.74
N GLU A 652 -21.47 -1.65 25.76
CA GLU A 652 -22.43 -1.49 26.87
C GLU A 652 -23.44 -2.65 26.90
N GLY A 653 -23.90 -3.14 25.74
CA GLY A 653 -24.74 -4.33 25.66
C GLY A 653 -24.05 -5.63 26.10
N GLY A 654 -22.71 -5.65 26.13
CA GLY A 654 -21.90 -6.72 26.71
C GLY A 654 -21.64 -6.55 28.21
N ARG A 655 -21.51 -5.31 28.70
CA ARG A 655 -21.32 -4.99 30.13
C ARG A 655 -22.60 -5.17 30.93
N GLU A 656 -23.74 -4.70 30.40
CA GLU A 656 -25.08 -4.92 30.96
C GLU A 656 -25.46 -6.40 31.13
N TYR A 657 -24.90 -7.30 30.31
CA TYR A 657 -25.16 -8.74 30.42
C TYR A 657 -24.63 -9.32 31.75
N ASN A 658 -23.52 -8.81 32.27
CA ASN A 658 -22.87 -9.28 33.50
C ASN A 658 -23.14 -8.39 34.74
N ASP A 659 -23.74 -7.20 34.55
CA ASP A 659 -24.10 -6.30 35.65
C ASP A 659 -25.24 -6.85 36.49
N ALA A 660 -24.94 -7.22 37.74
CA ALA A 660 -25.87 -7.85 38.67
C ALA A 660 -26.95 -6.90 39.23
N ASP A 661 -26.67 -5.60 39.27
CA ASP A 661 -27.63 -4.55 39.68
C ASP A 661 -28.26 -3.84 38.45
N GLY A 662 -27.80 -4.19 37.25
CA GLY A 662 -28.19 -3.58 35.98
C GLY A 662 -29.57 -3.98 35.47
N PRO A 663 -30.23 -3.11 34.67
CA PRO A 663 -31.60 -3.32 34.20
C PRO A 663 -31.77 -4.46 33.18
N ARG A 664 -30.67 -5.04 32.67
CA ARG A 664 -30.67 -6.01 31.55
C ARG A 664 -29.73 -7.21 31.78
N LEU A 665 -29.44 -7.56 33.04
CA LEU A 665 -28.70 -8.75 33.45
C LEU A 665 -29.09 -9.99 32.63
N GLY A 666 -28.10 -10.65 32.02
CA GLY A 666 -28.30 -11.84 31.19
C GLY A 666 -28.91 -11.61 29.80
N SER A 667 -29.04 -10.36 29.33
CA SER A 667 -29.69 -10.03 28.05
C SER A 667 -28.79 -9.27 27.07
N TYR A 668 -28.46 -9.90 25.94
CA TYR A 668 -27.74 -9.28 24.82
C TYR A 668 -28.62 -8.36 23.94
N LEU A 669 -29.83 -8.01 24.37
CA LEU A 669 -30.82 -7.34 23.50
C LEU A 669 -30.34 -5.97 22.97
N ARG A 670 -29.60 -5.19 23.78
CA ARG A 670 -29.04 -3.88 23.38
C ARG A 670 -28.12 -4.04 22.16
N GLY A 671 -27.07 -4.86 22.28
CA GLY A 671 -26.14 -5.13 21.17
C GLY A 671 -26.80 -5.82 19.97
N ARG A 672 -27.76 -6.73 20.18
CA ARG A 672 -28.52 -7.36 19.09
C ARG A 672 -29.39 -6.37 18.32
N ASN A 673 -29.99 -5.38 18.99
CA ASN A 673 -30.74 -4.31 18.32
C ASN A 673 -29.80 -3.39 17.52
N ALA A 674 -28.61 -3.08 18.02
CA ALA A 674 -27.59 -2.33 17.29
C ALA A 674 -27.12 -3.07 16.02
N ILE A 675 -26.85 -4.39 16.13
CA ILE A 675 -26.52 -5.27 15.00
C ILE A 675 -27.63 -5.24 13.95
N ALA A 676 -28.88 -5.48 14.35
CA ALA A 676 -30.02 -5.51 13.43
C ALA A 676 -30.36 -4.15 12.81
N ALA A 677 -29.97 -3.04 13.45
CA ALA A 677 -30.15 -1.69 12.93
C ALA A 677 -29.06 -1.25 11.93
N LEU A 678 -27.81 -1.74 12.09
CA LEU A 678 -26.73 -1.45 11.15
C LEU A 678 -26.67 -2.46 9.98
N PHE A 679 -27.02 -3.72 10.25
CA PHE A 679 -27.03 -4.83 9.31
C PHE A 679 -28.44 -5.46 9.23
N PRO A 680 -29.42 -4.75 8.65
CA PRO A 680 -30.79 -5.25 8.54
C PRO A 680 -30.87 -6.46 7.61
N SER A 681 -31.66 -7.47 7.99
CA SER A 681 -31.83 -8.70 7.21
C SER A 681 -32.72 -8.54 5.96
N HIS A 682 -33.37 -7.39 5.81
CA HIS A 682 -34.26 -7.06 4.71
C HIS A 682 -34.11 -5.58 4.33
N ASP A 683 -34.31 -5.25 3.05
CA ASP A 683 -34.31 -3.87 2.55
C ASP A 683 -35.65 -3.15 2.83
N VAL A 684 -35.72 -1.86 2.46
CA VAL A 684 -36.93 -1.03 2.60
C VAL A 684 -38.13 -1.48 1.74
N ALA A 685 -37.94 -2.42 0.82
CA ALA A 685 -38.98 -3.04 0.00
C ALA A 685 -39.37 -4.44 0.48
N GLY A 686 -38.69 -4.99 1.50
CA GLY A 686 -38.92 -6.33 2.04
C GLY A 686 -38.17 -7.46 1.31
N ASN A 687 -37.19 -7.15 0.46
CA ASN A 687 -36.29 -8.14 -0.12
C ASN A 687 -35.25 -8.58 0.93
N PRO A 688 -34.87 -9.87 1.02
CA PRO A 688 -33.87 -10.32 1.98
C PRO A 688 -32.46 -9.84 1.59
N VAL A 689 -31.74 -9.27 2.54
CA VAL A 689 -30.35 -8.82 2.40
C VAL A 689 -29.42 -9.93 2.90
N ALA A 690 -28.48 -10.36 2.06
CA ALA A 690 -27.53 -11.43 2.37
C ALA A 690 -26.12 -10.86 2.55
N TYR A 691 -25.70 -10.73 3.81
CA TYR A 691 -24.30 -10.51 4.17
C TYR A 691 -23.53 -11.84 4.05
N GLY A 692 -22.33 -11.82 3.46
CA GLY A 692 -21.57 -13.06 3.23
C GLY A 692 -20.15 -12.83 2.74
N GLY A 693 -19.17 -13.12 3.59
CA GLY A 693 -17.74 -12.98 3.29
C GLY A 693 -16.89 -12.88 4.56
N GLU A 694 -15.60 -13.19 4.45
CA GLU A 694 -14.68 -13.29 5.58
C GLU A 694 -13.40 -12.45 5.42
N ILE A 695 -12.71 -12.20 6.55
CA ILE A 695 -11.35 -11.65 6.57
C ILE A 695 -10.39 -12.79 6.89
N LEU A 696 -9.43 -13.05 5.98
CA LEU A 696 -8.42 -14.10 6.14
C LEU A 696 -6.99 -13.55 5.97
N MET A 697 -6.26 -13.53 7.07
CA MET A 697 -4.83 -13.19 7.12
C MET A 697 -4.06 -14.18 8.00
N TYR A 698 -2.81 -14.48 7.66
CA TYR A 698 -1.98 -15.42 8.42
C TYR A 698 -0.48 -15.23 8.14
N GLY A 699 0.36 -16.05 8.77
CA GLY A 699 1.81 -16.04 8.53
C GLY A 699 2.41 -14.68 8.91
N GLY A 700 2.89 -13.92 7.92
CA GLY A 700 3.45 -12.59 8.14
C GLY A 700 2.47 -11.42 8.10
N ALA A 701 1.22 -11.65 7.68
CA ALA A 701 0.24 -10.59 7.46
C ALA A 701 -0.36 -10.02 8.75
N GLY A 702 -0.66 -8.73 8.74
CA GLY A 702 -1.18 -8.01 9.89
C GLY A 702 -1.69 -6.60 9.57
N VAL A 703 -2.32 -6.01 10.57
CA VAL A 703 -2.95 -4.70 10.55
C VAL A 703 -2.42 -3.90 11.74
N HIS A 704 -1.84 -2.73 11.49
CA HIS A 704 -1.08 -1.99 12.49
C HIS A 704 -1.39 -0.50 12.51
N THR A 705 -1.35 0.11 13.69
CA THR A 705 -1.24 1.57 13.83
C THR A 705 0.02 1.92 14.64
N ASP A 706 1.03 2.46 13.98
CA ASP A 706 2.41 2.57 14.51
C ASP A 706 2.65 3.80 15.40
N VAL A 707 1.73 4.77 15.38
CA VAL A 707 1.75 5.98 16.24
C VAL A 707 0.31 6.36 16.63
N GLY A 708 -0.44 5.36 17.09
CA GLY A 708 -1.85 5.51 17.45
C GLY A 708 -2.80 5.63 16.25
N GLY A 709 -4.09 5.73 16.57
CA GLY A 709 -5.20 5.43 15.65
C GLY A 709 -5.74 4.03 15.89
N ASP A 710 -7.04 3.84 15.69
CA ASP A 710 -7.78 2.62 16.04
C ASP A 710 -7.76 1.57 14.93
N ILE A 711 -8.14 0.34 15.25
CA ILE A 711 -8.38 -0.72 14.26
C ILE A 711 -9.78 -1.31 14.44
N GLN A 712 -10.65 -1.10 13.46
CA GLN A 712 -12.01 -1.64 13.41
C GLN A 712 -12.11 -2.78 12.38
N MET A 713 -12.71 -3.92 12.72
CA MET A 713 -12.97 -5.00 11.76
C MET A 713 -14.42 -5.51 11.82
N LEU A 714 -15.12 -5.54 10.68
CA LEU A 714 -16.53 -5.89 10.61
C LEU A 714 -16.80 -6.97 9.56
N THR A 715 -17.35 -8.11 9.98
CA THR A 715 -17.75 -9.26 9.16
C THR A 715 -19.21 -9.68 9.43
N PRO A 716 -20.21 -8.88 8.99
CA PRO A 716 -21.64 -9.13 9.23
C PRO A 716 -22.21 -10.44 8.67
N GLY A 717 -21.47 -11.16 7.82
CA GLY A 717 -21.90 -12.43 7.22
C GLY A 717 -20.87 -13.56 7.27
N GLY A 718 -19.82 -13.44 8.08
CA GLY A 718 -18.72 -14.40 8.07
C GLY A 718 -17.75 -14.25 9.24
N ALA A 719 -16.58 -14.89 9.12
CA ALA A 719 -15.59 -15.03 10.18
C ALA A 719 -14.38 -14.09 10.02
N GLN A 720 -13.58 -13.98 11.08
CA GLN A 720 -12.28 -13.29 11.08
C GLN A 720 -11.18 -14.28 11.47
N THR A 721 -10.42 -14.77 10.49
CA THR A 721 -9.29 -15.68 10.71
C THR A 721 -7.99 -14.90 10.56
N LEU A 722 -7.29 -14.72 11.70
CA LEU A 722 -6.14 -13.83 11.84
C LEU A 722 -4.79 -14.59 11.91
N GLY A 723 -4.84 -15.92 11.84
CA GLY A 723 -3.70 -16.81 11.75
C GLY A 723 -4.08 -18.28 11.57
N VAL A 724 -3.12 -19.12 11.18
CA VAL A 724 -3.26 -20.58 11.06
C VAL A 724 -2.26 -21.30 11.99
N GLU A 725 -2.42 -22.61 12.19
CA GLU A 725 -1.39 -23.43 12.86
C GLU A 725 -0.21 -23.72 11.92
N GLY A 726 1.03 -23.58 12.41
CA GLY A 726 2.23 -23.91 11.63
C GLY A 726 3.48 -23.19 12.13
N GLU A 727 4.03 -22.31 11.31
CA GLU A 727 5.24 -21.54 11.57
C GLU A 727 5.02 -20.36 12.53
N ALA A 728 6.01 -20.10 13.38
CA ALA A 728 5.95 -19.05 14.39
C ALA A 728 5.94 -17.65 13.73
N PRO A 729 4.87 -16.84 13.91
CA PRO A 729 4.67 -15.67 13.07
C PRO A 729 5.56 -14.47 13.46
N PRO A 730 6.05 -13.69 12.48
CA PRO A 730 6.95 -12.55 12.69
C PRO A 730 6.25 -11.38 13.40
N SER A 731 7.02 -10.34 13.73
CA SER A 731 6.53 -9.14 14.42
C SER A 731 5.55 -8.27 13.60
N THR A 732 5.38 -8.56 12.31
CA THR A 732 4.38 -7.96 11.41
C THR A 732 3.03 -8.67 11.40
N ALA A 733 2.86 -9.72 12.22
CA ALA A 733 1.68 -10.56 12.17
C ALA A 733 0.65 -10.24 13.27
N GLY A 734 -0.63 -10.18 12.87
CA GLY A 734 -1.77 -9.95 13.75
C GLY A 734 -2.32 -8.52 13.72
N VAL A 735 -3.17 -8.18 14.68
CA VAL A 735 -3.78 -6.85 14.82
C VAL A 735 -3.11 -6.13 15.99
N ILE A 736 -2.45 -4.99 15.75
CA ILE A 736 -1.59 -4.36 16.78
C ILE A 736 -1.69 -2.82 16.75
N THR A 737 -2.06 -2.20 17.87
CA THR A 737 -1.91 -0.75 18.07
C THR A 737 -0.62 -0.46 18.85
N ARG A 738 0.27 0.34 18.25
CA ARG A 738 1.59 0.77 18.79
C ARG A 738 1.56 2.24 19.20
N GLY A 739 0.56 2.57 20.01
CA GLY A 739 0.29 3.88 20.57
C GLY A 739 -1.03 3.82 21.34
N GLN A 740 -1.70 4.96 21.51
CA GLN A 740 -3.12 4.97 21.91
C GLN A 740 -4.00 4.71 20.69
N GLY A 741 -4.86 3.71 20.80
CA GLY A 741 -5.83 3.33 19.77
C GLY A 741 -6.46 1.98 20.11
N ASP A 742 -7.78 1.90 19.97
CA ASP A 742 -8.55 0.71 20.33
C ASP A 742 -8.50 -0.36 19.23
N ILE A 743 -8.85 -1.60 19.59
CA ILE A 743 -9.14 -2.67 18.63
C ILE A 743 -10.59 -3.13 18.81
N GLN A 744 -11.42 -2.93 17.80
CA GLN A 744 -12.87 -3.13 17.87
C GLN A 744 -13.33 -4.09 16.76
N LEU A 745 -13.78 -5.28 17.14
CA LEU A 745 -14.04 -6.39 16.21
C LEU A 745 -15.50 -6.84 16.33
N TYR A 746 -16.20 -6.93 15.20
CA TYR A 746 -17.53 -7.50 15.09
C TYR A 746 -17.59 -8.56 13.99
N SER A 747 -18.08 -9.75 14.34
CA SER A 747 -18.18 -10.89 13.45
C SER A 747 -19.50 -11.64 13.67
N LEU A 748 -20.14 -12.09 12.59
CA LEU A 748 -21.26 -13.02 12.69
C LEU A 748 -20.74 -14.42 13.05
N GLY A 749 -19.76 -14.91 12.29
CA GLY A 749 -19.02 -16.14 12.58
C GLY A 749 -17.87 -15.92 13.57
N SER A 750 -17.00 -16.92 13.71
CA SER A 750 -15.94 -16.93 14.73
C SER A 750 -14.81 -15.90 14.50
N ILE A 751 -14.12 -15.53 15.58
CA ILE A 751 -12.86 -14.75 15.57
C ILE A 751 -11.72 -15.66 16.04
N LEU A 752 -10.77 -15.97 15.15
CA LEU A 752 -9.79 -17.06 15.33
C LEU A 752 -8.35 -16.57 15.13
N LEU A 753 -7.50 -16.65 16.17
CA LEU A 753 -6.12 -16.14 16.09
C LEU A 753 -5.10 -17.12 15.50
N GLY A 754 -5.31 -18.44 15.57
CA GLY A 754 -4.26 -19.41 15.21
C GLY A 754 -2.99 -19.20 16.05
N GLN A 755 -1.83 -18.95 15.44
CA GLN A 755 -0.61 -18.53 16.16
C GLN A 755 -0.41 -17.01 16.31
N SER A 756 -1.38 -16.21 15.83
CA SER A 756 -1.31 -14.76 15.72
C SER A 756 -1.61 -14.02 17.04
N ARG A 757 -1.82 -12.70 16.96
CA ARG A 757 -2.09 -11.84 18.12
C ARG A 757 -3.11 -10.74 17.83
N ILE A 758 -3.80 -10.30 18.87
CA ILE A 758 -4.53 -9.02 18.93
C ILE A 758 -3.95 -8.27 20.13
N MET A 759 -3.34 -7.11 19.93
CA MET A 759 -2.57 -6.47 21.00
C MET A 759 -2.57 -4.95 20.96
N THR A 760 -3.02 -4.31 22.04
CA THR A 760 -2.73 -2.89 22.30
C THR A 760 -1.47 -2.80 23.17
N THR A 761 -0.54 -1.90 22.83
CA THR A 761 0.81 -1.89 23.45
C THR A 761 1.13 -0.68 24.31
N PHE A 762 0.31 0.38 24.26
CA PHE A 762 0.44 1.60 25.06
C PHE A 762 -0.94 2.10 25.51
N GLY A 763 -1.72 1.22 26.17
CA GLY A 763 -3.13 1.45 26.47
C GLY A 763 -4.01 1.27 25.23
N GLY A 764 -5.30 1.61 25.35
CA GLY A 764 -6.34 1.30 24.35
C GLY A 764 -7.01 -0.04 24.63
N ASP A 765 -8.32 -0.10 24.39
CA ASP A 765 -9.19 -1.22 24.74
C ASP A 765 -9.25 -2.29 23.63
N ILE A 766 -9.68 -3.51 23.97
CA ILE A 766 -10.02 -4.56 22.98
C ILE A 766 -11.48 -5.00 23.18
N LEU A 767 -12.32 -4.68 22.21
CA LEU A 767 -13.69 -5.17 22.10
C LEU A 767 -13.78 -6.21 20.99
N ALA A 768 -14.32 -7.40 21.29
CA ALA A 768 -14.58 -8.42 20.27
C ALA A 768 -15.95 -9.08 20.46
N TRP A 769 -16.83 -8.92 19.48
CA TRP A 769 -18.16 -9.53 19.43
C TRP A 769 -18.23 -10.59 18.32
N SER A 770 -18.58 -11.81 18.69
CA SER A 770 -18.80 -12.95 17.80
C SER A 770 -20.23 -13.47 17.99
N ALA A 771 -21.15 -13.11 17.08
CA ALA A 771 -22.59 -13.24 17.34
C ALA A 771 -23.07 -14.70 17.39
N GLU A 772 -22.60 -15.54 16.46
CA GLU A 772 -22.97 -16.97 16.34
C GLU A 772 -21.77 -17.91 16.53
N GLY A 773 -20.53 -17.43 16.31
CA GLY A 773 -19.30 -18.24 16.40
C GLY A 773 -18.52 -18.10 17.70
N ASP A 774 -17.35 -18.75 17.74
CA ASP A 774 -16.41 -18.75 18.87
C ASP A 774 -15.40 -17.58 18.81
N ILE A 775 -14.83 -17.19 19.95
CA ILE A 775 -13.61 -16.36 20.03
C ILE A 775 -12.47 -17.22 20.55
N ASN A 776 -11.43 -17.44 19.74
CA ASN A 776 -10.28 -18.28 20.09
C ASN A 776 -8.98 -17.47 20.13
N ALA A 777 -8.43 -17.27 21.33
CA ALA A 777 -7.18 -16.53 21.55
C ALA A 777 -5.91 -17.28 21.07
N GLY A 778 -6.04 -18.49 20.52
CA GLY A 778 -4.96 -19.14 19.77
C GLY A 778 -3.90 -19.86 20.59
N ARG A 779 -2.83 -20.24 19.89
CA ARG A 779 -1.76 -21.12 20.38
C ARG A 779 -0.41 -20.58 19.96
N GLY A 780 0.43 -20.19 20.91
CA GLY A 780 1.76 -19.66 20.59
C GLY A 780 2.56 -19.31 21.83
N SER A 781 3.86 -19.12 21.66
CA SER A 781 4.71 -18.73 22.79
C SER A 781 4.36 -17.34 23.31
N LYS A 782 4.28 -17.20 24.63
CA LYS A 782 4.19 -15.89 25.31
C LYS A 782 5.48 -15.05 25.16
N THR A 783 6.53 -15.60 24.56
CA THR A 783 7.84 -14.95 24.35
C THR A 783 8.07 -14.38 22.94
N THR A 784 7.13 -14.51 21.99
CA THR A 784 7.31 -14.01 20.61
C THR A 784 7.38 -12.48 20.60
N VAL A 785 8.58 -11.91 20.40
CA VAL A 785 8.82 -10.47 20.56
C VAL A 785 8.20 -9.65 19.43
N VAL A 786 7.41 -8.64 19.79
CA VAL A 786 7.04 -7.53 18.91
C VAL A 786 8.09 -6.44 19.11
N TYR A 787 8.84 -6.14 18.05
CA TYR A 787 9.85 -5.10 18.07
C TYR A 787 9.25 -3.78 17.57
N THR A 788 8.85 -2.90 18.49
CA THR A 788 8.58 -1.50 18.17
C THR A 788 9.91 -0.80 17.90
N PRO A 789 10.17 -0.27 16.69
CA PRO A 789 11.46 0.35 16.39
C PRO A 789 11.71 1.60 17.27
N PRO A 790 12.95 1.82 17.76
CA PRO A 790 13.28 2.99 18.58
C PRO A 790 13.25 4.27 17.74
N ARG A 791 12.08 4.90 17.68
CA ARG A 791 11.85 6.14 16.93
C ARG A 791 12.64 7.29 17.55
N ARG A 792 13.41 7.99 16.71
CA ARG A 792 13.93 9.32 17.03
C ARG A 792 12.84 10.33 16.73
N VAL A 793 12.36 11.00 17.76
CA VAL A 793 11.47 12.15 17.62
C VAL A 793 12.35 13.40 17.62
N TYR A 794 12.04 14.31 16.70
CA TYR A 794 12.68 15.62 16.60
C TYR A 794 11.62 16.66 17.00
N ASP A 795 11.93 17.52 17.96
CA ASP A 795 11.08 18.69 18.24
C ASP A 795 11.28 19.81 17.20
N ALA A 796 10.47 20.85 17.28
CA ALA A 796 10.54 22.01 16.38
C ALA A 796 11.85 22.82 16.48
N TRP A 797 12.73 22.50 17.44
CA TRP A 797 14.05 23.11 17.62
C TRP A 797 15.21 22.15 17.28
N GLY A 798 14.90 20.93 16.83
CA GLY A 798 15.87 19.91 16.42
C GLY A 798 16.45 19.07 17.57
N ASN A 799 15.90 19.16 18.79
CA ASN A 799 16.31 18.27 19.88
C ASN A 799 15.84 16.85 19.60
N VAL A 800 16.70 15.86 19.87
CA VAL A 800 16.41 14.44 19.62
C VAL A 800 16.00 13.75 20.91
N THR A 801 14.77 13.24 20.96
CA THR A 801 14.34 12.26 21.96
C THR A 801 14.21 10.88 21.31
N LEU A 802 14.34 9.82 22.12
CA LEU A 802 14.13 8.44 21.70
C LEU A 802 12.91 7.89 22.43
N SER A 803 11.92 7.40 21.69
CA SER A 803 10.75 6.76 22.29
C SER A 803 11.18 5.52 23.09
N PRO A 804 10.69 5.33 24.33
CA PRO A 804 11.09 4.21 25.18
C PRO A 804 10.59 2.88 24.62
N THR A 805 11.48 2.07 24.06
CA THR A 805 11.15 0.73 23.56
C THR A 805 11.10 -0.28 24.69
N VAL A 806 9.90 -0.56 25.21
CA VAL A 806 9.64 -1.76 26.00
C VAL A 806 9.19 -2.86 25.02
N PRO A 807 9.98 -3.94 24.80
CA PRO A 807 9.59 -4.98 23.86
C PRO A 807 8.39 -5.77 24.41
N SER A 808 7.22 -5.59 23.79
CA SER A 808 6.04 -6.41 24.08
C SER A 808 6.23 -7.82 23.52
N THR A 809 5.70 -8.84 24.20
CA THR A 809 5.87 -10.24 23.77
C THR A 809 4.57 -11.02 23.78
N GLY A 810 4.52 -12.02 22.91
CA GLY A 810 3.54 -13.10 22.92
C GLY A 810 2.56 -13.11 21.75
N ALA A 811 2.02 -14.30 21.50
CA ALA A 811 0.76 -14.49 20.77
C ALA A 811 -0.45 -14.13 21.66
N GLY A 812 -1.65 -14.29 21.10
CA GLY A 812 -2.93 -14.18 21.82
C GLY A 812 -3.46 -12.75 21.95
N ILE A 813 -4.47 -12.59 22.80
CA ILE A 813 -5.18 -11.32 23.01
C ILE A 813 -4.57 -10.60 24.22
N ALA A 814 -4.14 -9.34 24.08
CA ALA A 814 -3.53 -8.60 25.18
C ALA A 814 -3.67 -7.07 25.14
N THR A 815 -4.10 -6.44 26.24
CA THR A 815 -3.85 -5.01 26.48
C THR A 815 -2.62 -4.85 27.36
N LEU A 816 -1.71 -3.93 27.01
CA LEU A 816 -0.45 -3.72 27.74
C LEU A 816 -0.26 -2.25 28.14
N ASN A 817 0.12 -2.07 29.40
CA ASN A 817 0.53 -0.81 30.04
C ASN A 817 2.02 -0.88 30.46
N PRO A 818 2.98 -0.78 29.52
CA PRO A 818 4.40 -1.02 29.80
C PRO A 818 5.08 0.05 30.67
N ILE A 819 4.42 1.19 30.89
CA ILE A 819 4.84 2.31 31.74
C ILE A 819 3.63 2.78 32.56
N ALA A 820 3.87 3.36 33.74
CA ALA A 820 2.80 3.67 34.70
C ALA A 820 1.99 4.94 34.35
N GLU A 821 2.53 5.77 33.46
CA GLU A 821 1.92 6.99 32.94
C GLU A 821 0.84 6.72 31.87
N VAL A 822 0.75 5.47 31.39
CA VAL A 822 -0.21 5.03 30.37
C VAL A 822 -1.43 4.38 31.05
N PRO A 823 -2.67 4.84 30.75
CA PRO A 823 -3.87 4.20 31.25
C PRO A 823 -3.92 2.70 30.91
N PRO A 824 -4.32 1.84 31.86
CA PRO A 824 -4.63 0.44 31.55
C PRO A 824 -5.82 0.36 30.57
N GLY A 825 -5.76 -0.57 29.62
CA GLY A 825 -6.85 -0.83 28.67
C GLY A 825 -7.71 -2.03 29.08
N ASP A 826 -9.02 -1.89 28.96
CA ASP A 826 -10.01 -2.92 29.24
C ASP A 826 -10.10 -3.96 28.10
N ILE A 827 -10.69 -5.13 28.38
CA ILE A 827 -11.06 -6.11 27.36
C ILE A 827 -12.53 -6.56 27.55
N ASP A 828 -13.33 -6.43 26.49
CA ASP A 828 -14.70 -6.93 26.39
C ASP A 828 -14.78 -8.05 25.32
N LEU A 829 -14.93 -9.31 25.74
CA LEU A 829 -15.07 -10.47 24.83
C LEU A 829 -16.48 -11.07 24.93
N LEU A 830 -17.19 -11.06 23.81
CA LEU A 830 -18.64 -11.27 23.77
C LEU A 830 -18.98 -12.31 22.69
N ALA A 831 -19.40 -13.51 23.09
CA ALA A 831 -19.77 -14.62 22.19
C ALA A 831 -21.14 -15.22 22.56
N PRO A 832 -22.27 -14.52 22.28
CA PRO A 832 -23.58 -14.83 22.83
C PRO A 832 -24.12 -16.25 22.61
N LEU A 833 -23.66 -16.94 21.56
CA LEU A 833 -24.04 -18.32 21.22
C LEU A 833 -22.85 -19.28 21.17
N GLY A 834 -21.62 -18.78 21.35
CA GLY A 834 -20.38 -19.51 21.13
C GLY A 834 -19.48 -19.63 22.36
N THR A 835 -18.27 -20.12 22.12
CA THR A 835 -17.24 -20.37 23.14
C THR A 835 -16.19 -19.27 23.12
N ILE A 836 -15.75 -18.82 24.30
CA ILE A 836 -14.52 -18.01 24.45
C ILE A 836 -13.42 -18.92 24.97
N ASP A 837 -12.43 -19.24 24.14
CA ASP A 837 -11.28 -20.06 24.50
C ASP A 837 -10.01 -19.22 24.60
N ALA A 838 -9.42 -19.16 25.80
CA ALA A 838 -8.14 -18.50 26.05
C ALA A 838 -6.94 -19.25 25.43
N GLY A 839 -7.13 -20.48 24.96
CA GLY A 839 -6.14 -21.27 24.24
C GLY A 839 -4.86 -21.53 25.04
N GLU A 840 -3.75 -21.77 24.34
CA GLU A 840 -2.41 -21.89 24.94
C GLU A 840 -1.70 -20.52 25.02
N ALA A 841 -2.02 -19.60 24.12
CA ALA A 841 -1.44 -18.25 24.09
C ALA A 841 -1.91 -17.39 25.28
N GLY A 842 -3.16 -17.58 25.73
CA GLY A 842 -3.77 -16.87 26.84
C GLY A 842 -4.33 -15.49 26.48
N ILE A 843 -5.06 -14.93 27.44
CA ILE A 843 -5.62 -13.57 27.38
C ILE A 843 -4.96 -12.77 28.52
N ARG A 844 -4.50 -11.55 28.25
CA ARG A 844 -3.74 -10.72 29.20
C ARG A 844 -4.31 -9.31 29.26
N VAL A 845 -4.71 -8.86 30.44
CA VAL A 845 -5.49 -7.64 30.59
C VAL A 845 -4.80 -6.70 31.57
N SER A 846 -4.55 -5.48 31.11
CA SER A 846 -3.97 -4.40 31.91
C SER A 846 -5.01 -3.67 32.76
N GLY A 847 -6.19 -3.39 32.19
CA GLY A 847 -7.36 -2.89 32.90
C GLY A 847 -8.25 -4.02 33.41
N ASN A 848 -9.55 -3.84 33.24
CA ASN A 848 -10.60 -4.77 33.64
C ASN A 848 -10.96 -5.71 32.48
N VAL A 849 -11.55 -6.86 32.77
CA VAL A 849 -12.10 -7.77 31.75
C VAL A 849 -13.56 -8.08 31.98
N ASN A 850 -14.31 -8.08 30.89
CA ASN A 850 -15.69 -8.51 30.80
C ASN A 850 -15.81 -9.64 29.77
N ILE A 851 -16.37 -10.78 30.18
CA ILE A 851 -16.51 -11.97 29.33
C ILE A 851 -17.96 -12.45 29.36
N ALA A 852 -18.63 -12.47 28.22
CA ALA A 852 -20.02 -12.92 28.12
C ALA A 852 -20.17 -13.94 26.98
N ALA A 853 -20.40 -15.21 27.33
CA ALA A 853 -20.49 -16.30 26.35
C ALA A 853 -21.31 -17.49 26.84
N LEU A 854 -21.66 -18.40 25.93
CA LEU A 854 -22.31 -19.68 26.27
C LEU A 854 -21.37 -20.59 27.07
N GLN A 855 -20.08 -20.58 26.75
CA GLN A 855 -19.05 -21.31 27.49
C GLN A 855 -17.71 -20.56 27.44
N VAL A 856 -16.94 -20.61 28.53
CA VAL A 856 -15.55 -20.12 28.57
C VAL A 856 -14.61 -21.29 28.84
N VAL A 857 -13.57 -21.43 28.02
CA VAL A 857 -12.61 -22.55 28.01
C VAL A 857 -11.20 -22.03 28.29
N ASN A 858 -10.36 -22.88 28.90
CA ASN A 858 -9.00 -22.56 29.31
C ASN A 858 -8.88 -21.29 30.20
N ALA A 859 -9.92 -20.97 30.98
CA ALA A 859 -10.00 -19.76 31.82
C ALA A 859 -8.77 -19.53 32.74
N ALA A 860 -8.03 -20.57 33.12
CA ALA A 860 -6.77 -20.47 33.87
C ALA A 860 -5.61 -19.78 33.10
N ASN A 861 -5.74 -19.60 31.78
CA ASN A 861 -4.81 -18.87 30.93
C ASN A 861 -5.23 -17.39 30.71
N ILE A 862 -6.31 -16.93 31.35
CA ILE A 862 -6.72 -15.53 31.42
C ILE A 862 -6.01 -14.88 32.61
N GLN A 863 -5.39 -13.72 32.39
CA GLN A 863 -4.60 -13.00 33.37
C GLN A 863 -5.04 -11.54 33.39
N VAL A 864 -5.50 -11.05 34.55
CA VAL A 864 -6.15 -9.74 34.70
C VAL A 864 -5.45 -8.97 35.84
N GLN A 865 -5.27 -7.66 35.67
CA GLN A 865 -4.73 -6.77 36.70
C GLN A 865 -5.84 -5.97 37.43
N GLY A 866 -6.88 -5.54 36.70
CA GLY A 866 -8.08 -4.91 37.25
C GLY A 866 -9.17 -5.91 37.64
N GLU A 867 -10.44 -5.49 37.55
CA GLU A 867 -11.60 -6.32 37.86
C GLU A 867 -11.88 -7.36 36.76
N ALA A 868 -12.49 -8.49 37.13
CA ALA A 868 -12.75 -9.60 36.21
C ALA A 868 -14.18 -10.14 36.35
N THR A 869 -15.03 -9.84 35.37
CA THR A 869 -16.43 -10.29 35.31
C THR A 869 -16.62 -11.42 34.29
N GLY A 870 -17.58 -12.30 34.55
CA GLY A 870 -17.96 -13.40 33.65
C GLY A 870 -16.96 -14.57 33.52
N ILE A 871 -15.75 -14.47 34.04
CA ILE A 871 -14.81 -15.62 34.10
C ILE A 871 -15.39 -16.72 35.01
N PRO A 872 -15.50 -17.99 34.56
CA PRO A 872 -15.92 -19.08 35.42
C PRO A 872 -14.97 -19.23 36.61
N VAL A 873 -15.50 -19.05 37.82
CA VAL A 873 -14.74 -19.27 39.06
C VAL A 873 -14.42 -20.76 39.15
N VAL A 874 -13.22 -21.14 38.71
CA VAL A 874 -12.67 -22.48 38.95
C VAL A 874 -12.57 -22.63 40.46
N ALA A 875 -13.56 -23.33 41.04
CA ALA A 875 -13.59 -23.63 42.45
C ALA A 875 -12.30 -24.36 42.81
N ALA A 876 -11.37 -23.63 43.44
CA ALA A 876 -10.06 -24.17 43.78
C ALA A 876 -10.27 -25.33 44.75
N VAL A 877 -10.21 -26.55 44.22
CA VAL A 877 -10.35 -27.81 44.97
C VAL A 877 -9.22 -27.82 45.98
N ASN A 878 -9.52 -27.30 47.17
CA ASN A 878 -8.52 -26.83 48.10
C ASN A 878 -7.70 -28.05 48.54
N THR A 879 -6.49 -28.17 48.01
CA THR A 879 -5.63 -29.34 48.24
C THR A 879 -5.18 -29.40 49.70
N GLY A 880 -5.13 -28.26 50.39
CA GLY A 880 -5.06 -28.17 51.84
C GLY A 880 -6.29 -28.75 52.53
N ALA A 881 -7.50 -28.50 52.04
CA ALA A 881 -8.74 -29.10 52.55
C ALA A 881 -8.87 -30.59 52.22
N LEU A 882 -8.42 -31.09 51.05
CA LEU A 882 -8.41 -32.52 50.74
C LEU A 882 -7.33 -33.28 51.52
N THR A 883 -6.15 -32.71 51.73
CA THR A 883 -5.13 -33.31 52.62
C THR A 883 -5.55 -33.22 54.10
N SER A 884 -6.27 -32.17 54.49
CA SER A 884 -6.93 -32.05 55.80
C SER A 884 -8.07 -33.07 55.97
N ALA A 885 -8.89 -33.32 54.93
CA ALA A 885 -9.92 -34.35 54.93
C ALA A 885 -9.31 -35.76 54.98
N SER A 886 -8.18 -35.99 54.29
CA SER A 886 -7.46 -37.27 54.31
C SER A 886 -6.76 -37.53 55.67
N SER A 887 -6.28 -36.48 56.34
CA SER A 887 -5.72 -36.58 57.70
C SER A 887 -6.80 -36.64 58.80
N ALA A 888 -7.98 -36.05 58.57
CA ALA A 888 -9.18 -36.25 59.40
C ALA A 888 -9.75 -37.68 59.26
N ALA A 889 -9.88 -38.18 58.03
CA ALA A 889 -10.36 -39.53 57.76
C ALA A 889 -9.43 -40.63 58.33
N SER A 890 -8.14 -40.35 58.48
CA SER A 890 -7.16 -41.26 59.08
C SER A 890 -6.96 -41.10 60.60
N THR A 891 -7.73 -40.23 61.27
CA THR A 891 -7.65 -40.01 62.74
C THR A 891 -8.83 -40.55 63.55
N VAL A 892 -9.80 -41.22 62.91
CA VAL A 892 -10.91 -41.95 63.56
C VAL A 892 -10.80 -43.46 63.25
N PRO A 893 -11.01 -44.41 64.21
CA PRO A 893 -11.39 -44.26 65.61
C PRO A 893 -10.36 -44.85 66.60
N ARG A 894 -9.65 -44.01 67.37
CA ARG A 894 -8.70 -44.50 68.41
C ARG A 894 -9.37 -45.05 69.69
N TRP A 895 -10.71 -45.13 69.71
CA TRP A 895 -11.50 -45.51 70.90
C TRP A 895 -11.89 -47.00 70.90
N TRP A 896 -11.98 -47.65 69.73
CA TRP A 896 -12.39 -49.06 69.61
C TRP A 896 -11.31 -50.05 70.07
N THR A 897 -10.06 -49.81 69.67
CA THR A 897 -8.90 -50.66 70.00
C THR A 897 -8.60 -50.73 71.50
N ARG A 898 -9.00 -49.72 72.28
CA ARG A 898 -8.86 -49.72 73.75
C ARG A 898 -9.93 -50.55 74.48
N TRP A 899 -11.02 -50.91 73.79
CA TRP A 899 -12.09 -51.76 74.32
C TRP A 899 -11.82 -53.24 74.02
N CYS A 900 -11.53 -53.59 72.76
CA CYS A 900 -11.24 -54.96 72.36
C CYS A 900 -10.02 -55.57 73.08
N ALA A 901 -9.00 -54.76 73.38
CA ALA A 901 -7.81 -55.19 74.13
C ALA A 901 -8.10 -55.66 75.57
N LYS A 902 -9.31 -55.40 76.11
CA LYS A 902 -9.74 -55.88 77.44
C LYS A 902 -10.61 -57.14 77.39
N ALA A 903 -11.04 -57.58 76.21
CA ALA A 903 -11.90 -58.76 76.03
C ALA A 903 -11.14 -60.03 75.61
N ALA A 904 -9.94 -59.90 75.02
CA ALA A 904 -9.15 -61.01 74.49
C ALA A 904 -8.31 -61.77 75.54
N ALA A 905 -8.80 -61.88 76.78
CA ALA A 905 -8.09 -62.51 77.91
C ALA A 905 -8.77 -63.79 78.45
N SER A 906 -9.83 -64.28 77.78
CA SER A 906 -10.59 -65.45 78.21
C SER A 906 -10.87 -66.44 77.07
N ALA A 907 -10.37 -67.66 77.25
CA ALA A 907 -10.74 -68.93 76.58
C ALA A 907 -10.48 -69.11 75.06
N GLY A 908 -9.64 -70.10 74.75
CA GLY A 908 -10.08 -71.27 73.97
C GLY A 908 -10.00 -71.22 72.43
N PRO A 909 -9.26 -72.13 71.76
CA PRO A 909 -9.09 -72.12 70.31
C PRO A 909 -10.07 -73.03 69.54
N ARG A 910 -10.46 -72.62 68.31
CA ARG A 910 -10.75 -73.55 67.17
C ARG A 910 -10.90 -72.86 65.81
N CYS A 911 -10.32 -73.49 64.79
CA CYS A 911 -10.74 -73.59 63.38
C CYS A 911 -11.15 -72.34 62.55
N SER A 912 -10.19 -71.82 61.78
CA SER A 912 -10.20 -71.73 60.30
C SER A 912 -11.51 -71.41 59.52
N ALA A 913 -11.49 -70.32 58.72
CA ALA A 913 -11.57 -70.37 57.24
C ALA A 913 -11.50 -68.97 56.56
N CYS A 914 -10.70 -68.85 55.48
CA CYS A 914 -10.84 -67.93 54.32
C CYS A 914 -10.94 -66.38 54.49
N ARG A 915 -10.56 -65.54 53.51
CA ARG A 915 -9.47 -65.62 52.50
C ARG A 915 -9.23 -64.24 51.84
N CYS A 916 -8.00 -64.01 51.35
CA CYS A 916 -7.61 -63.08 50.26
C CYS A 916 -7.56 -61.55 50.48
N TRP A 917 -6.51 -60.98 49.86
CA TRP A 917 -6.33 -59.60 49.39
C TRP A 917 -6.30 -58.46 50.43
N ASP A 918 -5.08 -58.11 50.88
CA ASP A 918 -4.37 -56.95 50.29
C ASP A 918 -2.86 -57.06 50.52
N SER A 919 -1.99 -56.71 49.54
CA SER A 919 -0.51 -56.67 49.66
C SER A 919 0.22 -56.31 48.33
N ALA A 920 0.47 -55.01 48.04
CA ALA A 920 1.48 -54.63 47.02
C ALA A 920 1.95 -53.13 46.99
N MET A 921 2.31 -52.47 48.12
CA MET A 921 3.03 -51.18 48.00
C MET A 921 3.85 -50.77 49.24
N SER A 922 5.19 -50.98 49.22
CA SER A 922 6.24 -50.06 49.72
C SER A 922 7.59 -50.79 49.97
N ALA A 923 8.57 -50.68 49.05
CA ALA A 923 10.02 -50.84 49.34
C ALA A 923 10.91 -50.65 48.08
N TRP A 924 10.99 -49.43 47.51
CA TRP A 924 12.00 -49.17 46.46
C TRP A 924 12.56 -47.74 46.48
N ASN A 925 13.50 -47.46 47.40
CA ASN A 925 14.66 -46.63 47.07
C ASN A 925 15.79 -46.68 48.12
N ARG A 926 17.03 -46.44 47.65
CA ARG A 926 18.32 -46.35 48.39
C ARG A 926 18.72 -47.65 49.13
N ALA A 927 19.59 -48.54 48.64
CA ALA A 927 20.86 -48.47 47.89
C ALA A 927 22.13 -48.28 48.76
N ALA A 928 22.99 -49.30 48.81
CA ALA A 928 24.44 -49.21 49.04
C ALA A 928 25.17 -50.54 48.70
N ARG A 929 26.49 -50.44 48.37
CA ARG A 929 27.53 -51.51 48.33
C ARG A 929 27.55 -52.53 47.17
N LYS A 930 28.47 -52.27 46.23
CA LYS A 930 29.31 -53.23 45.46
C LYS A 930 30.29 -53.98 46.42
N PRO A 931 31.05 -55.06 46.06
CA PRO A 931 31.77 -55.25 44.78
C PRO A 931 31.96 -56.73 44.27
N ALA A 932 33.01 -56.95 43.46
CA ALA A 932 33.70 -58.21 43.08
C ALA A 932 33.48 -58.75 41.63
N ALA A 933 34.49 -58.46 40.80
CA ALA A 933 34.64 -58.72 39.37
C ALA A 933 35.06 -60.16 38.93
N ARG A 934 35.11 -60.36 37.60
CA ARG A 934 35.78 -61.41 36.78
C ARG A 934 35.09 -62.78 36.63
N ARG A 935 35.34 -63.60 35.57
CA ARG A 935 35.64 -63.40 34.11
C ARG A 935 35.75 -64.81 33.45
N ALA A 936 35.32 -64.97 32.18
CA ALA A 936 35.68 -66.09 31.26
C ALA A 936 35.11 -67.51 31.64
N THR A 937 34.95 -68.54 30.78
CA THR A 937 34.96 -68.72 29.28
C THR A 937 34.43 -70.11 28.87
N GLY A 938 33.71 -70.22 27.74
CA GLY A 938 33.94 -71.26 26.71
C GLY A 938 33.08 -72.54 26.60
N LEU A 939 32.49 -72.74 25.38
CA LEU A 939 32.28 -74.01 24.64
C LEU A 939 31.28 -75.08 25.18
N PRO A 940 30.85 -76.09 24.38
CA PRO A 940 30.91 -76.31 22.91
C PRO A 940 29.52 -76.59 22.25
N ALA A 941 29.51 -77.06 20.98
CA ALA A 941 28.31 -77.26 20.12
C ALA A 941 28.00 -78.74 19.77
N VAL A 942 26.86 -79.01 19.10
CA VAL A 942 26.54 -80.25 18.35
C VAL A 942 25.81 -79.89 17.03
N CYS A 943 25.99 -80.70 15.97
CA CYS A 943 25.58 -80.40 14.58
C CYS A 943 24.45 -81.29 14.04
N ARG A 944 23.88 -80.93 12.86
CA ARG A 944 23.40 -81.87 11.82
C ARG A 944 23.53 -81.26 10.39
N TYR A 945 23.63 -82.13 9.37
CA TYR A 945 23.88 -81.83 7.93
C TYR A 945 22.55 -81.79 7.11
N TRP A 946 22.46 -81.41 5.82
CA TRP A 946 23.34 -81.34 4.62
C TRP A 946 23.00 -80.02 3.81
N VAL A 947 23.72 -79.41 2.85
CA VAL A 947 24.71 -79.78 1.78
C VAL A 947 24.05 -80.55 0.60
N PRO A 948 24.37 -80.32 -0.71
CA PRO A 948 25.24 -79.33 -1.43
C PRO A 948 24.40 -78.22 -2.16
N ALA A 949 24.78 -77.37 -3.14
CA ALA A 949 25.95 -76.57 -3.61
C ALA A 949 25.36 -75.40 -4.51
N SER A 950 25.97 -74.60 -5.41
CA SER A 950 27.30 -74.37 -6.04
C SER A 950 27.39 -72.90 -6.53
N TRP A 951 28.52 -72.16 -6.48
CA TRP A 951 29.53 -71.86 -7.55
C TRP A 951 28.94 -71.41 -8.92
N MET A 952 29.38 -70.36 -9.64
CA MET A 952 30.66 -69.58 -9.79
C MET A 952 30.38 -68.08 -10.12
N SER A 953 31.31 -67.12 -10.34
CA SER A 953 32.59 -66.71 -9.68
C SER A 953 33.30 -65.55 -10.44
N GLY A 954 33.91 -64.56 -9.77
CA GLY A 954 35.03 -63.74 -10.33
C GLY A 954 34.83 -62.21 -10.58
N PRO A 955 35.82 -61.32 -10.32
CA PRO A 955 35.74 -59.86 -10.55
C PRO A 955 36.90 -59.23 -11.40
N TRP A 956 36.86 -57.93 -11.73
CA TRP A 956 37.91 -56.90 -11.41
C TRP A 956 37.72 -55.49 -12.05
N THR A 957 38.08 -54.49 -11.24
CA THR A 957 38.42 -53.05 -11.43
C THR A 957 38.74 -52.44 -12.81
N SER A 958 38.35 -51.15 -13.01
CA SER A 958 39.30 -50.02 -13.24
C SER A 958 38.60 -48.64 -13.30
N SER A 959 39.36 -47.55 -13.12
CA SER A 959 38.94 -46.12 -13.09
C SER A 959 39.90 -45.29 -13.98
N PRO A 960 39.91 -43.93 -14.07
CA PRO A 960 39.01 -42.87 -13.53
C PRO A 960 38.71 -41.69 -14.52
N LYS A 961 38.08 -40.60 -14.02
CA LYS A 961 37.90 -39.24 -14.65
C LYS A 961 36.83 -39.19 -15.78
N ARG A 962 36.24 -38.04 -16.17
CA ARG A 962 36.56 -36.61 -15.91
C ARG A 962 35.28 -35.74 -15.85
N SER A 963 35.45 -34.46 -15.49
CA SER A 963 34.45 -33.37 -15.43
C SER A 963 33.72 -33.05 -16.74
N GLY A 964 32.48 -32.58 -16.64
CA GLY A 964 31.73 -31.83 -17.67
C GLY A 964 30.59 -31.04 -17.01
N ALA A 965 30.23 -29.88 -17.57
CA ALA A 965 29.16 -29.01 -17.07
C ALA A 965 27.98 -28.97 -18.07
N GLY A 966 26.82 -28.54 -17.59
CA GLY A 966 25.60 -28.27 -18.34
C GLY A 966 24.69 -27.42 -17.48
#